data_AF-A0A2M9KPT7-F1
#
_entry.id   AF-A0A2M9KPT7-F1
#
_cell.length_a   1.000
_cell.length_b   1.000
_cell.length_c   1.000
_cell.angle_alpha   90.00
_cell.angle_beta   90.00
_cell.angle_gamma   90.00
#
_symmetry.space_group_name_H-M   'P 1'
#
loop_
_entity.id
_entity.type
_entity.pdbx_description
1 polymer ?
#
loop_
_entity_poly.entity_id
_entity_poly.type
_entity_poly.pdbx_seq_one_letter_code
_entity_poly.pdbx_strand_id
1 'polypeptide(L)'
;MFLNQGTGVQDAWSATQSSQAAGIDVHSLPGLSDVSGTNLIAIAVGVAVGLAVLYLPARALWRAAARARHRNRAAVAAETGKTRARLFAGIGPQAVVAVGGIAVSVSGLWGFAIEYAKLTHPLAVGFIGVFDAAELVLFGMLYRTADREAGWTPELRLMHKTAWTLVAFSSAMNAVHAPNWWARPVLAAIPAVAAWLIELQLRAKLFDPNAEDDHGSAGPVRLVLLLWQRIWADLFARLGLDPRATRGRLARAALAQRAAQRAFKLGQALELREHLVEQQAVRALTRAEEKQLRKIDKGLADLRRRAQIAIDRSDIATDSAQALSLARRLVGLSRVDDVALIGSRPSPEIIELLEELAVVPAAQAAESSLRAAEAEAARQRAEDAQKRAESARKSAEEKEAAAKEETKHAEESLAEANQLREEAVAESAAARDKAREAEAARQRAEDAQKRAESALSEDARKVADLVNRAAEAEDALKKAERELAGIAARTADLRGERESAERRLEELSKERERLAEASEGERKELDEIRSGIRAAGEERSRIASALSDLEQAHRSAQQEAQSARDLHRSASDEAEKATARMRALVEEEARLRSRAAEAATVLQQLRGEIGELVEPDPSALGDGPLWQSPAKNEGWVYWLGEVRQNQPEPTGAELAALCSVDPGTARNWLLDFRKRRARLIAAEGVVDAQRAAAQGPDGAEREVRADHAQAGAGTSFPTQINGQPASV
;
A
#
# COMPACT_ATOMS: atom_id res chain seq x y z
N MET A 1 36.16 48.50 -41.58
CA MET A 1 36.50 47.17 -41.01
C MET A 1 35.43 46.87 -39.97
N PHE A 2 34.50 45.92 -40.16
CA PHE A 2 34.66 44.48 -40.46
C PHE A 2 35.09 43.69 -39.21
N LEU A 3 34.35 42.69 -38.69
CA LEU A 3 33.03 42.06 -39.01
C LEU A 3 32.28 41.80 -37.67
N ASN A 4 30.94 41.78 -37.53
CA ASN A 4 29.86 41.00 -38.20
C ASN A 4 29.96 39.50 -37.86
N GLN A 5 28.92 38.72 -37.51
CA GLN A 5 27.43 38.81 -37.54
C GLN A 5 26.84 38.40 -36.16
N GLY A 6 25.55 38.48 -35.76
CA GLY A 6 24.25 38.48 -36.48
C GLY A 6 23.70 37.05 -36.62
N THR A 7 22.42 36.68 -36.44
CA THR A 7 21.10 37.30 -36.04
C THR A 7 20.20 36.15 -35.49
N GLY A 8 18.93 36.24 -35.04
CA GLY A 8 17.88 37.28 -34.84
C GLY A 8 16.69 36.62 -34.08
N VAL A 9 15.84 37.32 -33.31
CA VAL A 9 14.59 38.03 -33.74
C VAL A 9 13.53 37.07 -34.30
N GLN A 10 12.23 37.11 -34.00
CA GLN A 10 11.29 38.03 -33.29
C GLN A 10 10.80 37.39 -31.95
N ASP A 11 9.92 37.92 -31.06
CA ASP A 11 9.22 39.19 -30.76
C ASP A 11 8.72 39.11 -29.27
N ALA A 12 7.95 39.99 -28.59
CA ALA A 12 7.36 41.34 -28.75
C ALA A 12 7.01 41.88 -27.32
N TRP A 13 6.41 43.09 -27.17
CA TRP A 13 5.88 43.62 -25.89
C TRP A 13 4.56 44.42 -26.07
N SER A 14 3.48 44.03 -25.36
CA SER A 14 2.28 44.81 -24.97
C SER A 14 1.22 43.85 -24.36
N ALA A 15 0.24 44.23 -23.54
CA ALA A 15 -0.19 45.53 -23.01
C ALA A 15 -0.59 45.43 -21.51
N THR A 16 -1.02 46.54 -20.90
CA THR A 16 -1.42 46.67 -19.48
C THR A 16 -2.94 46.77 -19.27
N GLN A 17 -3.39 46.49 -18.03
CA GLN A 17 -4.77 46.63 -17.51
C GLN A 17 -5.80 45.62 -18.07
N SER A 18 -6.86 45.21 -17.36
CA SER A 18 -7.56 45.87 -16.24
C SER A 18 -8.13 44.94 -15.12
N SER A 19 -8.47 45.56 -13.98
CA SER A 19 -9.53 45.23 -12.99
C SER A 19 -10.01 43.78 -12.79
N GLN A 20 -9.80 43.21 -11.58
CA GLN A 20 -10.82 42.98 -10.50
C GLN A 20 -11.28 41.50 -10.44
N ALA A 21 -11.75 40.91 -9.33
CA ALA A 21 -11.85 41.21 -7.89
C ALA A 21 -12.18 39.85 -7.19
N ALA A 22 -12.13 39.63 -5.87
CA ALA A 22 -11.48 40.24 -4.71
C ALA A 22 -11.32 39.12 -3.65
N GLY A 23 -10.50 39.33 -2.62
CA GLY A 23 -10.50 38.48 -1.42
C GLY A 23 -11.18 39.18 -0.24
N ILE A 24 -11.57 38.41 0.78
CA ILE A 24 -11.67 38.81 2.19
C ILE A 24 -11.59 37.52 3.03
N ASP A 25 -10.90 37.59 4.15
CA ASP A 25 -10.81 36.52 5.16
C ASP A 25 -11.22 37.06 6.54
N VAL A 26 -11.48 36.18 7.49
CA VAL A 26 -12.33 36.41 8.67
C VAL A 26 -11.59 37.06 9.84
N HIS A 27 -12.12 38.17 10.37
CA HIS A 27 -11.89 38.55 11.78
C HIS A 27 -12.99 39.46 12.37
N SER A 28 -13.15 39.36 13.71
CA SER A 28 -14.14 40.06 14.57
C SER A 28 -15.61 39.64 14.34
N LEU A 29 -16.53 39.67 15.32
CA LEU A 29 -16.52 40.29 16.67
C LEU A 29 -16.88 39.28 17.81
N PRO A 30 -16.64 39.64 19.09
CA PRO A 30 -16.86 38.77 20.26
C PRO A 30 -18.14 39.07 21.08
N GLY A 31 -18.49 38.14 21.98
CA GLY A 31 -19.16 38.32 23.30
C GLY A 31 -20.51 39.06 23.38
N LEU A 32 -21.61 38.44 23.82
CA LEU A 32 -21.91 37.98 25.19
C LEU A 32 -22.05 39.08 26.26
N SER A 33 -23.18 39.78 26.22
CA SER A 33 -24.03 40.09 27.38
C SER A 33 -25.49 40.06 26.91
N ASP A 34 -26.48 39.53 27.65
CA ASP A 34 -26.50 39.09 29.04
C ASP A 34 -27.29 37.76 29.16
N VAL A 35 -26.70 36.72 29.77
CA VAL A 35 -27.35 35.42 30.04
C VAL A 35 -26.84 34.90 31.38
N SER A 36 -27.77 34.60 32.30
CA SER A 36 -27.46 34.29 33.70
C SER A 36 -26.47 33.12 33.87
N GLY A 37 -25.44 33.34 34.70
CA GLY A 37 -24.32 32.40 34.87
C GLY A 37 -24.71 31.01 35.39
N THR A 38 -25.86 30.88 36.06
CA THR A 38 -26.43 29.58 36.45
C THR A 38 -26.77 28.70 35.25
N ASN A 39 -27.30 29.28 34.17
CA ASN A 39 -27.65 28.55 32.96
C ASN A 39 -26.41 28.11 32.18
N LEU A 40 -25.36 28.95 32.10
CA LEU A 40 -24.10 28.58 31.48
C LEU A 40 -23.37 27.46 32.23
N ILE A 41 -23.41 27.46 33.57
CA ILE A 41 -22.88 26.35 34.38
C ILE A 41 -23.72 25.08 34.17
N ALA A 42 -25.06 25.18 34.16
CA ALA A 42 -25.93 24.03 33.92
C ALA A 42 -25.73 23.41 32.52
N ILE A 43 -25.59 24.25 31.48
CA ILE A 43 -25.31 23.79 30.11
C ILE A 43 -23.89 23.23 29.99
N ALA A 44 -22.89 23.85 30.60
CA ALA A 44 -21.52 23.32 30.60
C ALA A 44 -21.41 21.97 31.30
N VAL A 45 -22.08 21.79 32.45
CA VAL A 45 -22.17 20.50 33.16
C VAL A 45 -22.98 19.50 32.35
N GLY A 46 -24.13 19.89 31.77
CA GLY A 46 -24.95 19.02 30.93
C GLY A 46 -24.22 18.52 29.67
N VAL A 47 -23.47 19.40 29.00
CA VAL A 47 -22.62 19.05 27.84
C VAL A 47 -21.41 18.21 28.28
N ALA A 48 -20.78 18.51 29.42
CA ALA A 48 -19.68 17.69 29.94
C ALA A 48 -20.15 16.28 30.34
N VAL A 49 -21.33 16.15 30.95
CA VAL A 49 -21.94 14.85 31.31
C VAL A 49 -22.40 14.12 30.05
N GLY A 50 -23.06 14.78 29.10
CA GLY A 50 -23.45 14.18 27.81
C GLY A 50 -22.25 13.70 27.00
N LEU A 51 -21.19 14.50 26.93
CA LEU A 51 -19.92 14.11 26.33
C LEU A 51 -19.26 12.98 27.12
N ALA A 52 -19.30 12.95 28.45
CA ALA A 52 -18.79 11.81 29.23
C ALA A 52 -19.59 10.52 28.99
N VAL A 53 -20.92 10.61 28.92
CA VAL A 53 -21.83 9.48 28.66
C VAL A 53 -21.72 8.94 27.24
N LEU A 54 -21.31 9.74 26.25
CA LEU A 54 -20.93 9.27 24.91
C LEU A 54 -19.47 8.80 24.84
N TYR A 55 -18.55 9.50 25.48
CA TYR A 55 -17.12 9.23 25.44
C TYR A 55 -16.73 7.98 26.22
N LEU A 56 -17.39 7.64 27.33
CA LEU A 56 -17.12 6.42 28.10
C LEU A 56 -17.43 5.14 27.30
N PRO A 57 -18.62 4.92 26.70
CA PRO A 57 -18.87 3.77 25.85
C PRO A 57 -18.05 3.83 24.56
N ALA A 58 -17.85 5.01 23.93
CA ALA A 58 -16.98 5.11 22.77
C ALA A 58 -15.52 4.73 23.09
N ARG A 59 -14.98 5.14 24.25
CA ARG A 59 -13.65 4.78 24.75
C ARG A 59 -13.59 3.33 25.23
N ALA A 60 -14.69 2.74 25.70
CA ALA A 60 -14.80 1.32 25.98
C ALA A 60 -14.76 0.49 24.69
N LEU A 61 -15.56 0.85 23.67
CA LEU A 61 -15.55 0.28 22.32
C LEU A 61 -14.19 0.47 21.64
N TRP A 62 -13.55 1.63 21.76
CA TRP A 62 -12.24 1.88 21.18
C TRP A 62 -11.12 1.11 21.90
N ARG A 63 -11.20 0.96 23.24
CA ARG A 63 -10.32 0.06 24.01
C ARG A 63 -10.61 -1.42 23.78
N ALA A 64 -11.85 -1.80 23.45
CA ALA A 64 -12.21 -3.16 23.03
C ALA A 64 -11.68 -3.44 21.62
N ALA A 65 -11.92 -2.53 20.66
CA ALA A 65 -11.41 -2.58 19.30
C ALA A 65 -9.88 -2.51 19.23
N ALA A 66 -9.19 -1.77 20.12
CA ALA A 66 -7.74 -1.77 20.21
C ALA A 66 -7.19 -3.12 20.73
N ARG A 67 -7.81 -3.68 21.77
CA ARG A 67 -7.46 -5.02 22.28
C ARG A 67 -7.78 -6.13 21.26
N ALA A 68 -8.90 -6.01 20.53
CA ALA A 68 -9.26 -6.88 19.42
C ALA A 68 -8.32 -6.69 18.22
N ARG A 69 -7.87 -5.47 17.89
CA ARG A 69 -6.89 -5.23 16.83
C ARG A 69 -5.51 -5.78 17.19
N HIS A 70 -5.09 -5.80 18.46
CA HIS A 70 -3.86 -6.51 18.85
C HIS A 70 -4.03 -8.04 18.80
N ARG A 71 -5.13 -8.58 19.33
CA ARG A 71 -5.42 -10.04 19.25
C ARG A 71 -5.60 -10.51 17.82
N ASN A 72 -6.31 -9.76 16.97
CA ASN A 72 -6.53 -10.11 15.58
C ASN A 72 -5.32 -9.79 14.70
N ARG A 73 -4.44 -8.84 15.04
CA ARG A 73 -3.12 -8.76 14.40
C ARG A 73 -2.27 -9.98 14.73
N ALA A 74 -2.27 -10.46 15.97
CA ALA A 74 -1.59 -11.70 16.32
C ALA A 74 -2.23 -12.93 15.66
N ALA A 75 -3.57 -13.04 15.65
CA ALA A 75 -4.28 -14.16 15.04
C ALA A 75 -4.20 -14.16 13.51
N VAL A 76 -4.42 -13.02 12.84
CA VAL A 76 -4.29 -12.92 11.38
C VAL A 76 -2.82 -13.02 10.95
N ALA A 77 -1.84 -12.53 11.71
CA ALA A 77 -0.43 -12.83 11.44
C ALA A 77 -0.08 -14.31 11.70
N ALA A 78 -0.73 -14.98 12.65
CA ALA A 78 -0.57 -16.42 12.86
C ALA A 78 -1.30 -17.27 11.80
N GLU A 79 -2.41 -16.80 11.24
CA GLU A 79 -3.16 -17.50 10.18
C GLU A 79 -2.57 -17.24 8.80
N THR A 80 -2.25 -15.99 8.45
CA THR A 80 -1.44 -15.69 7.24
C THR A 80 -0.04 -16.27 7.36
N GLY A 81 0.52 -16.33 8.58
CA GLY A 81 1.74 -17.06 8.88
C GLY A 81 1.58 -18.56 8.65
N LYS A 82 0.49 -19.19 9.11
CA LYS A 82 0.20 -20.62 8.89
C LYS A 82 -0.16 -20.97 7.44
N THR A 83 -0.82 -20.08 6.68
CA THR A 83 -1.12 -20.31 5.26
C THR A 83 0.10 -20.05 4.38
N ARG A 84 0.92 -19.02 4.65
CA ARG A 84 2.26 -18.90 4.03
C ARG A 84 3.14 -20.08 4.41
N ALA A 85 3.20 -20.49 5.69
CA ALA A 85 3.96 -21.67 6.10
C ALA A 85 3.47 -22.97 5.46
N ARG A 86 2.16 -23.12 5.16
CA ARG A 86 1.63 -24.25 4.37
C ARG A 86 1.95 -24.16 2.87
N LEU A 87 2.02 -22.95 2.29
CA LEU A 87 2.46 -22.76 0.91
C LEU A 87 3.97 -22.99 0.72
N PHE A 88 4.77 -22.70 1.75
CA PHE A 88 6.21 -22.96 1.78
C PHE A 88 6.60 -24.27 2.50
N ALA A 89 5.64 -25.10 2.93
CA ALA A 89 5.90 -26.39 3.59
C ALA A 89 6.49 -27.41 2.59
N GLY A 90 7.81 -27.50 2.55
CA GLY A 90 8.59 -28.29 1.59
C GLY A 90 9.72 -27.49 0.93
N ILE A 91 9.63 -26.16 0.95
CA ILE A 91 10.71 -25.25 0.56
C ILE A 91 11.51 -24.97 1.84
N GLY A 92 12.79 -25.38 1.85
CA GLY A 92 13.65 -25.34 3.05
C GLY A 92 14.08 -23.92 3.48
N PRO A 93 15.24 -23.75 4.15
CA PRO A 93 15.72 -22.45 4.65
C PRO A 93 15.71 -21.29 3.63
N GLN A 94 15.77 -21.63 2.34
CA GLN A 94 15.69 -20.68 1.22
C GLN A 94 14.33 -19.95 1.11
N ALA A 95 13.25 -20.45 1.74
CA ALA A 95 11.98 -19.73 1.85
C ALA A 95 12.15 -18.35 2.55
N VAL A 96 13.09 -18.25 3.50
CA VAL A 96 13.41 -16.97 4.17
C VAL A 96 14.02 -15.98 3.17
N VAL A 97 14.85 -16.45 2.24
CA VAL A 97 15.47 -15.62 1.20
C VAL A 97 14.44 -15.19 0.14
N ALA A 98 13.50 -16.07 -0.21
CA ALA A 98 12.37 -15.73 -1.07
C ALA A 98 11.49 -14.63 -0.44
N VAL A 99 11.15 -14.74 0.85
CA VAL A 99 10.41 -13.70 1.60
C VAL A 99 11.19 -12.37 1.66
N GLY A 100 12.52 -12.41 1.81
CA GLY A 100 13.39 -11.24 1.70
C GLY A 100 13.35 -10.60 0.30
N GLY A 101 13.36 -11.42 -0.75
CA GLY A 101 13.19 -10.98 -2.14
C GLY A 101 11.86 -10.27 -2.39
N ILE A 102 10.75 -10.84 -1.88
CA ILE A 102 9.41 -10.24 -1.96
C ILE A 102 9.36 -8.88 -1.25
N ALA A 103 9.96 -8.76 -0.06
CA ALA A 103 9.99 -7.48 0.67
C ALA A 103 10.71 -6.36 -0.11
N VAL A 104 11.75 -6.70 -0.89
CA VAL A 104 12.44 -5.75 -1.79
C VAL A 104 11.63 -5.52 -3.08
N SER A 105 11.03 -6.56 -3.67
CA SER A 105 10.11 -6.47 -4.81
C SER A 105 9.01 -5.42 -4.56
N VAL A 106 8.37 -5.48 -3.39
CA VAL A 106 7.34 -4.53 -2.93
C VAL A 106 7.85 -3.09 -2.88
N SER A 107 9.10 -2.84 -2.50
CA SER A 107 9.66 -1.48 -2.41
C SER A 107 9.79 -0.82 -3.79
N GLY A 108 10.33 -1.53 -4.79
CA GLY A 108 10.45 -1.02 -6.16
C GLY A 108 9.09 -0.85 -6.85
N LEU A 109 8.18 -1.79 -6.64
CA LEU A 109 6.82 -1.73 -7.19
C LEU A 109 5.98 -0.61 -6.52
N TRP A 110 6.20 -0.32 -5.23
CA TRP A 110 5.57 0.81 -4.54
C TRP A 110 6.04 2.16 -5.08
N GLY A 111 7.36 2.33 -5.25
CA GLY A 111 7.92 3.52 -5.92
C GLY A 111 7.30 3.73 -7.30
N PHE A 112 7.23 2.68 -8.12
CA PHE A 112 6.64 2.77 -9.45
C PHE A 112 5.16 3.15 -9.42
N ALA A 113 4.38 2.49 -8.55
CA ALA A 113 2.95 2.72 -8.41
C ALA A 113 2.61 4.17 -8.01
N ILE A 114 3.37 4.75 -7.09
CA ILE A 114 3.14 6.11 -6.57
C ILE A 114 3.77 7.19 -7.47
N GLU A 115 5.02 7.04 -7.89
CA GLU A 115 5.79 8.12 -8.52
C GLU A 115 5.58 8.20 -10.04
N TYR A 116 5.58 7.05 -10.73
CA TYR A 116 5.42 6.99 -12.19
C TYR A 116 3.97 6.76 -12.62
N ALA A 117 3.31 5.74 -12.07
CA ALA A 117 1.93 5.39 -12.42
C ALA A 117 0.89 6.30 -11.74
N LYS A 118 1.31 7.09 -10.74
CA LYS A 118 0.47 8.07 -9.99
C LYS A 118 -0.83 7.47 -9.43
N LEU A 119 -0.78 6.19 -9.07
CA LEU A 119 -1.90 5.49 -8.47
C LEU A 119 -2.19 6.05 -7.07
N THR A 120 -3.46 6.13 -6.70
CA THR A 120 -3.83 6.42 -5.31
C THR A 120 -3.37 5.27 -4.42
N HIS A 121 -3.02 5.57 -3.16
CA HIS A 121 -2.55 4.58 -2.19
C HIS A 121 -3.33 3.23 -2.17
N PRO A 122 -4.68 3.19 -2.17
CA PRO A 122 -5.40 1.91 -2.25
C PRO A 122 -5.22 1.17 -3.59
N LEU A 123 -5.11 1.88 -4.72
CA LEU A 123 -4.83 1.28 -6.03
C LEU A 123 -3.37 0.79 -6.13
N ALA A 124 -2.42 1.48 -5.50
CA ALA A 124 -1.03 1.02 -5.40
C ALA A 124 -0.91 -0.29 -4.61
N VAL A 125 -1.62 -0.43 -3.48
CA VAL A 125 -1.72 -1.69 -2.73
C VAL A 125 -2.36 -2.79 -3.60
N GLY A 126 -3.42 -2.47 -4.35
CA GLY A 126 -4.06 -3.42 -5.28
C GLY A 126 -3.12 -3.90 -6.39
N PHE A 127 -2.39 -2.98 -7.03
CA PHE A 127 -1.42 -3.27 -8.09
C PHE A 127 -0.32 -4.21 -7.60
N ILE A 128 0.30 -3.92 -6.45
CA ILE A 128 1.33 -4.78 -5.86
C ILE A 128 0.75 -6.12 -5.44
N GLY A 129 -0.46 -6.15 -4.87
CA GLY A 129 -1.14 -7.39 -4.47
C GLY A 129 -1.42 -8.32 -5.66
N VAL A 130 -1.82 -7.77 -6.81
CA VAL A 130 -1.99 -8.53 -8.05
C VAL A 130 -0.65 -9.05 -8.58
N PHE A 131 0.43 -8.26 -8.48
CA PHE A 131 1.76 -8.65 -8.92
C PHE A 131 2.36 -9.78 -8.07
N ASP A 132 2.38 -9.62 -6.74
CA ASP A 132 2.85 -10.64 -5.77
C ASP A 132 2.01 -11.93 -5.89
N ALA A 133 0.69 -11.80 -6.05
CA ALA A 133 -0.18 -12.96 -6.29
C ALA A 133 0.13 -13.66 -7.62
N ALA A 134 0.37 -12.93 -8.72
CA ALA A 134 0.72 -13.53 -10.01
C ALA A 134 2.08 -14.24 -9.97
N GLU A 135 3.08 -13.64 -9.33
CA GLU A 135 4.42 -14.23 -9.16
C GLU A 135 4.35 -15.51 -8.29
N LEU A 136 3.70 -15.43 -7.12
CA LEU A 136 3.52 -16.58 -6.22
C LEU A 136 2.65 -17.70 -6.84
N VAL A 137 1.62 -17.37 -7.61
CA VAL A 137 0.79 -18.36 -8.31
C VAL A 137 1.56 -19.01 -9.46
N LEU A 138 2.34 -18.26 -10.24
CA LEU A 138 3.17 -18.86 -11.31
C LEU A 138 4.25 -19.80 -10.75
N PHE A 139 5.02 -19.37 -9.74
CA PHE A 139 6.01 -20.25 -9.10
C PHE A 139 5.36 -21.43 -8.36
N GLY A 140 4.22 -21.21 -7.69
CA GLY A 140 3.47 -22.26 -7.00
C GLY A 140 2.86 -23.29 -7.95
N MET A 141 2.39 -22.88 -9.13
CA MET A 141 1.94 -23.80 -10.17
C MET A 141 3.12 -24.50 -10.82
N LEU A 142 4.22 -23.80 -11.17
CA LEU A 142 5.47 -24.41 -11.68
C LEU A 142 5.95 -25.56 -10.77
N TYR A 143 5.96 -25.36 -9.45
CA TYR A 143 6.41 -26.39 -8.50
C TYR A 143 5.41 -27.57 -8.33
N ARG A 144 4.15 -27.40 -8.77
CA ARG A 144 3.10 -28.44 -8.76
C ARG A 144 3.00 -29.20 -10.09
N THR A 145 3.23 -28.52 -11.23
CA THR A 145 3.25 -29.14 -12.56
C THR A 145 4.63 -29.69 -12.94
N ALA A 146 5.66 -29.39 -12.16
CA ALA A 146 6.97 -30.05 -12.23
C ALA A 146 6.87 -31.51 -11.75
N ASP A 147 6.51 -32.37 -12.69
CA ASP A 147 6.65 -33.82 -12.64
C ASP A 147 8.03 -34.23 -13.17
N ARG A 148 8.65 -35.21 -12.50
CA ARG A 148 9.98 -35.71 -12.83
C ARG A 148 9.99 -36.58 -14.08
N GLU A 149 8.90 -37.30 -14.35
CA GLU A 149 8.78 -38.18 -15.52
C GLU A 149 8.46 -37.42 -16.82
N ALA A 150 7.68 -36.32 -16.72
CA ALA A 150 7.31 -35.49 -17.87
C ALA A 150 8.35 -34.40 -18.22
N GLY A 151 9.21 -34.02 -17.27
CA GLY A 151 10.29 -33.06 -17.48
C GLY A 151 9.81 -31.65 -17.91
N TRP A 152 10.54 -31.02 -18.83
CA TRP A 152 10.26 -29.65 -19.29
C TRP A 152 9.19 -29.60 -20.39
N THR A 153 7.92 -29.78 -20.02
CA THR A 153 6.77 -29.68 -20.94
C THR A 153 6.64 -28.27 -21.56
N PRO A 154 5.96 -28.10 -22.73
CA PRO A 154 5.81 -26.79 -23.37
C PRO A 154 5.10 -25.75 -22.49
N GLU A 155 4.10 -26.18 -21.71
CA GLU A 155 3.37 -25.33 -20.76
C GLU A 155 4.27 -24.88 -19.60
N LEU A 156 5.07 -25.80 -19.05
CA LEU A 156 6.03 -25.49 -17.98
C LEU A 156 7.13 -24.55 -18.50
N ARG A 157 7.61 -24.75 -19.74
CA ARG A 157 8.51 -23.80 -20.45
C ARG A 157 7.86 -22.42 -20.68
N LEU A 158 6.53 -22.33 -20.86
CA LEU A 158 5.80 -21.06 -20.99
C LEU A 158 5.64 -20.35 -19.63
N MET A 159 5.19 -21.06 -18.60
CA MET A 159 5.03 -20.55 -17.24
C MET A 159 6.36 -20.06 -16.64
N HIS A 160 7.45 -20.77 -16.94
CA HIS A 160 8.80 -20.37 -16.56
C HIS A 160 9.22 -19.05 -17.23
N LYS A 161 8.88 -18.85 -18.51
CA LYS A 161 9.13 -17.58 -19.22
C LYS A 161 8.30 -16.43 -18.66
N THR A 162 7.01 -16.64 -18.37
CA THR A 162 6.17 -15.56 -17.81
C THR A 162 6.62 -15.17 -16.39
N ALA A 163 6.99 -16.14 -15.56
CA ALA A 163 7.60 -15.88 -14.25
C ALA A 163 8.88 -15.05 -14.39
N TRP A 164 9.83 -15.44 -15.25
CA TRP A 164 11.06 -14.66 -15.47
C TRP A 164 10.81 -13.26 -16.06
N THR A 165 9.76 -13.06 -16.86
CA THR A 165 9.37 -11.72 -17.32
C THR A 165 8.88 -10.83 -16.17
N LEU A 166 8.10 -11.36 -15.21
CA LEU A 166 7.71 -10.63 -14.00
C LEU A 166 8.92 -10.31 -13.13
N VAL A 167 9.81 -11.27 -12.92
CA VAL A 167 11.06 -11.08 -12.16
C VAL A 167 11.94 -10.00 -12.79
N ALA A 168 12.06 -9.99 -14.13
CA ALA A 168 12.78 -8.94 -14.85
C ALA A 168 12.12 -7.56 -14.70
N PHE A 169 10.78 -7.48 -14.71
CA PHE A 169 10.05 -6.24 -14.46
C PHE A 169 10.25 -5.73 -13.03
N SER A 170 10.11 -6.57 -12.00
CA SER A 170 10.37 -6.21 -10.60
C SER A 170 11.83 -5.77 -10.39
N SER A 171 12.78 -6.47 -11.02
CA SER A 171 14.21 -6.10 -11.02
C SER A 171 14.43 -4.71 -11.65
N ALA A 172 13.73 -4.39 -12.74
CA ALA A 172 13.81 -3.08 -13.38
C ALA A 172 13.18 -1.97 -12.52
N MET A 173 12.04 -2.21 -11.88
CA MET A 173 11.43 -1.20 -10.98
C MET A 173 12.32 -0.93 -9.76
N ASN A 174 12.92 -1.97 -9.18
CA ASN A 174 13.93 -1.83 -8.13
C ASN A 174 15.20 -1.09 -8.59
N ALA A 175 15.61 -1.27 -9.86
CA ALA A 175 16.70 -0.49 -10.44
C ALA A 175 16.33 0.99 -10.61
N VAL A 176 15.09 1.30 -11.00
CA VAL A 176 14.62 2.69 -11.17
C VAL A 176 14.60 3.42 -9.83
N HIS A 177 13.91 2.87 -8.82
CA HIS A 177 13.66 3.49 -7.51
C HIS A 177 14.77 3.28 -6.46
N ALA A 178 15.97 2.84 -6.87
CA ALA A 178 17.08 2.71 -5.94
C ALA A 178 17.51 4.11 -5.40
N PRO A 179 17.72 4.27 -4.08
CA PRO A 179 17.99 5.58 -3.46
C PRO A 179 19.35 6.18 -3.82
N ASN A 180 20.25 5.38 -4.42
CA ASN A 180 21.52 5.84 -4.98
C ASN A 180 21.99 4.89 -6.10
N TRP A 181 22.95 5.33 -6.90
CA TRP A 181 23.37 4.59 -8.09
C TRP A 181 24.08 3.26 -7.80
N TRP A 182 24.73 3.12 -6.63
CA TRP A 182 25.33 1.85 -6.17
C TRP A 182 24.27 0.83 -5.72
N ALA A 183 23.15 1.29 -5.17
CA ALA A 183 22.04 0.42 -4.82
C ALA A 183 21.29 -0.13 -6.05
N ARG A 184 21.40 0.51 -7.23
CA ARG A 184 20.76 0.05 -8.48
C ARG A 184 21.10 -1.41 -8.83
N PRO A 185 22.36 -1.82 -9.02
CA PRO A 185 22.69 -3.22 -9.33
C PRO A 185 22.32 -4.19 -8.19
N VAL A 186 22.35 -3.74 -6.93
CA VAL A 186 22.03 -4.59 -5.77
C VAL A 186 20.53 -4.88 -5.69
N LEU A 187 19.69 -3.83 -5.73
CA LEU A 187 18.23 -3.96 -5.67
C LEU A 187 17.67 -4.63 -6.94
N ALA A 188 18.29 -4.40 -8.11
CA ALA A 188 17.95 -5.12 -9.34
C ALA A 188 18.29 -6.62 -9.26
N ALA A 189 19.37 -7.00 -8.57
CA ALA A 189 19.77 -8.41 -8.46
C ALA A 189 18.89 -9.20 -7.48
N ILE A 190 18.29 -8.57 -6.47
CA ILE A 190 17.58 -9.29 -5.39
C ILE A 190 16.38 -10.11 -5.88
N PRO A 191 15.44 -9.59 -6.70
CA PRO A 191 14.35 -10.41 -7.25
C PRO A 191 14.88 -11.55 -8.13
N ALA A 192 15.88 -11.28 -8.98
CA ALA A 192 16.50 -12.30 -9.84
C ALA A 192 17.20 -13.42 -9.05
N VAL A 193 17.86 -13.10 -7.93
CA VAL A 193 18.50 -14.09 -7.04
C VAL A 193 17.45 -14.89 -6.27
N ALA A 194 16.38 -14.26 -5.80
CA ALA A 194 15.27 -14.97 -5.13
C ALA A 194 14.59 -15.96 -6.09
N ALA A 195 14.29 -15.53 -7.32
CA ALA A 195 13.75 -16.38 -8.38
C ALA A 195 14.68 -17.53 -8.75
N TRP A 196 15.99 -17.27 -8.87
CA TRP A 196 16.99 -18.30 -9.17
C TRP A 196 17.12 -19.35 -8.06
N LEU A 197 16.99 -18.97 -6.78
CA LEU A 197 16.96 -19.93 -5.66
C LEU A 197 15.73 -20.84 -5.71
N ILE A 198 14.56 -20.30 -6.09
CA ILE A 198 13.34 -21.09 -6.33
C ILE A 198 13.55 -22.02 -7.54
N GLU A 199 14.17 -21.50 -8.61
CA GLU A 199 14.51 -22.27 -9.81
C GLU A 199 15.46 -23.44 -9.53
N LEU A 200 16.45 -23.27 -8.65
CA LEU A 200 17.36 -24.36 -8.27
C LEU A 200 16.61 -25.54 -7.63
N GLN A 201 15.57 -25.29 -6.84
CA GLN A 201 14.71 -26.34 -6.31
C GLN A 201 13.81 -26.96 -7.39
N LEU A 202 13.29 -26.16 -8.32
CA LEU A 202 12.53 -26.64 -9.48
C LEU A 202 13.39 -27.59 -10.35
N ARG A 203 14.63 -27.18 -10.66
CA ARG A 203 15.61 -27.98 -11.39
C ARG A 203 16.00 -29.26 -10.66
N ALA A 204 16.17 -29.20 -9.32
CA ALA A 204 16.45 -30.40 -8.52
C ALA A 204 15.27 -31.40 -8.51
N LYS A 205 14.02 -30.90 -8.53
CA LYS A 205 12.81 -31.73 -8.69
C LYS A 205 12.74 -32.39 -10.07
N LEU A 206 13.03 -31.62 -11.12
CA LEU A 206 13.04 -32.03 -12.53
C LEU A 206 14.32 -32.79 -12.93
N PHE A 207 15.20 -33.13 -12.00
CA PHE A 207 16.46 -33.80 -12.30
C PHE A 207 16.28 -35.32 -12.39
N ASP A 208 16.10 -35.83 -13.60
CA ASP A 208 16.40 -37.23 -13.91
C ASP A 208 17.90 -37.35 -14.25
N PRO A 209 18.69 -38.14 -13.49
CA PRO A 209 20.10 -38.38 -13.82
C PRO A 209 20.32 -39.15 -15.12
N ASN A 210 19.27 -39.74 -15.72
CA ASN A 210 19.33 -40.45 -17.00
C ASN A 210 18.80 -39.63 -18.19
N ALA A 211 18.26 -38.43 -17.99
CA ALA A 211 17.85 -37.57 -19.09
C ALA A 211 19.11 -37.05 -19.80
N GLU A 212 19.32 -37.49 -21.05
CA GLU A 212 20.34 -36.89 -21.91
C GLU A 212 20.09 -35.37 -22.02
N ASP A 213 21.14 -34.59 -21.81
CA ASP A 213 21.11 -33.13 -21.83
C ASP A 213 20.51 -32.62 -23.16
N ASP A 214 19.29 -32.07 -23.13
CA ASP A 214 18.60 -31.42 -24.27
C ASP A 214 19.37 -30.13 -24.67
N HIS A 215 20.50 -30.33 -25.35
CA HIS A 215 21.41 -29.30 -25.87
C HIS A 215 20.82 -28.53 -27.08
N GLY A 216 19.49 -28.36 -27.10
CA GLY A 216 18.68 -27.92 -28.23
C GLY A 216 18.47 -26.41 -28.41
N SER A 217 19.19 -25.50 -27.72
CA SER A 217 19.15 -24.07 -28.09
C SER A 217 20.39 -23.24 -27.75
N ALA A 218 20.91 -22.53 -28.76
CA ALA A 218 21.92 -21.48 -28.63
C ALA A 218 21.26 -20.13 -28.24
N GLY A 219 20.52 -20.10 -27.14
CA GLY A 219 19.77 -18.91 -26.72
C GLY A 219 20.64 -17.75 -26.23
N PRO A 220 20.13 -16.49 -26.24
CA PRO A 220 20.87 -15.32 -25.77
C PRO A 220 21.27 -15.42 -24.29
N VAL A 221 20.58 -16.21 -23.47
CA VAL A 221 20.98 -16.54 -22.10
C VAL A 221 22.35 -17.23 -22.06
N ARG A 222 22.66 -18.13 -23.01
CA ARG A 222 24.00 -18.77 -23.11
C ARG A 222 25.07 -17.77 -23.56
N LEU A 223 24.72 -16.78 -24.39
CA LEU A 223 25.60 -15.66 -24.71
C LEU A 223 25.87 -14.76 -23.50
N VAL A 224 24.84 -14.39 -22.72
CA VAL A 224 25.01 -13.63 -21.47
C VAL A 224 25.83 -14.42 -20.45
N LEU A 225 25.60 -15.73 -20.31
CA LEU A 225 26.34 -16.57 -19.37
C LEU A 225 27.79 -16.81 -19.81
N LEU A 226 28.06 -16.93 -21.11
CA LEU A 226 29.42 -16.95 -21.67
C LEU A 226 30.12 -15.59 -21.56
N LEU A 227 29.40 -14.48 -21.74
CA LEU A 227 29.92 -13.13 -21.56
C LEU A 227 30.26 -12.88 -20.08
N TRP A 228 29.39 -13.30 -19.15
CA TRP A 228 29.61 -13.27 -17.71
C TRP A 228 30.80 -14.15 -17.31
N GLN A 229 30.85 -15.40 -17.76
CA GLN A 229 32.02 -16.28 -17.57
C GLN A 229 33.30 -15.68 -18.15
N ARG A 230 33.23 -14.98 -19.28
CA ARG A 230 34.40 -14.33 -19.89
C ARG A 230 34.83 -13.05 -19.18
N ILE A 231 33.89 -12.25 -18.66
CA ILE A 231 34.17 -11.10 -17.80
C ILE A 231 34.85 -11.57 -16.51
N TRP A 232 34.31 -12.60 -15.86
CA TRP A 232 34.92 -13.19 -14.68
C TRP A 232 36.26 -13.88 -14.98
N ALA A 233 36.39 -14.59 -16.10
CA ALA A 233 37.67 -15.20 -16.50
C ALA A 233 38.74 -14.15 -16.81
N ASP A 234 38.41 -13.04 -17.46
CA ASP A 234 39.36 -11.95 -17.72
C ASP A 234 39.70 -11.20 -16.41
N LEU A 235 38.75 -11.07 -15.49
CA LEU A 235 38.98 -10.53 -14.14
C LEU A 235 39.90 -11.45 -13.32
N PHE A 236 39.62 -12.76 -13.28
CA PHE A 236 40.45 -13.75 -12.57
C PHE A 236 41.82 -13.92 -13.22
N ALA A 237 41.94 -13.81 -14.55
CA ALA A 237 43.23 -13.79 -15.26
C ALA A 237 44.06 -12.53 -14.93
N ARG A 238 43.41 -11.36 -14.77
CA ARG A 238 44.05 -10.13 -14.29
C ARG A 238 44.45 -10.22 -12.81
N LEU A 239 43.66 -10.90 -11.99
CA LEU A 239 43.94 -11.18 -10.57
C LEU A 239 44.92 -12.36 -10.35
N GLY A 240 45.26 -13.11 -11.40
CA GLY A 240 46.19 -14.24 -11.35
C GLY A 240 45.64 -15.53 -10.71
N LEU A 241 44.32 -15.65 -10.57
CA LEU A 241 43.64 -16.73 -9.84
C LEU A 241 42.84 -17.64 -10.78
N ASP A 242 43.52 -18.47 -11.58
CA ASP A 242 42.90 -19.58 -12.32
C ASP A 242 43.50 -20.94 -11.90
N PRO A 243 42.87 -21.67 -10.96
CA PRO A 243 43.32 -22.99 -10.51
C PRO A 243 42.93 -24.15 -11.45
N ARG A 244 42.33 -23.88 -12.62
CA ARG A 244 41.94 -24.91 -13.61
C ARG A 244 42.71 -24.82 -14.93
N ALA A 245 43.17 -23.64 -15.34
CA ALA A 245 43.96 -23.46 -16.56
C ALA A 245 45.30 -24.23 -16.55
N THR A 246 45.97 -24.35 -15.39
CA THR A 246 47.35 -24.88 -15.27
C THR A 246 47.55 -26.30 -15.80
N ARG A 247 46.51 -27.15 -15.84
CA ARG A 247 46.64 -28.55 -16.27
C ARG A 247 46.62 -28.74 -17.80
N GLY A 248 46.01 -27.81 -18.55
CA GLY A 248 45.82 -27.93 -20.00
C GLY A 248 47.14 -27.83 -20.78
N ARG A 249 47.39 -28.78 -21.71
CA ARG A 249 48.60 -28.77 -22.57
C ARG A 249 48.79 -27.45 -23.33
N LEU A 250 47.70 -26.84 -23.81
CA LEU A 250 47.70 -25.53 -24.46
C LEU A 250 48.14 -24.38 -23.53
N ALA A 251 47.72 -24.39 -22.26
CA ALA A 251 48.11 -23.37 -21.29
C ALA A 251 49.60 -23.49 -20.91
N ARG A 252 50.10 -24.72 -20.69
CA ARG A 252 51.53 -24.99 -20.47
C ARG A 252 52.41 -24.55 -21.64
N ALA A 253 51.99 -24.83 -22.88
CA ALA A 253 52.67 -24.34 -24.08
C ALA A 253 52.67 -22.79 -24.17
N ALA A 254 51.55 -22.13 -23.87
CA ALA A 254 51.46 -20.68 -23.86
C ALA A 254 52.30 -20.02 -22.74
N LEU A 255 52.46 -20.68 -21.58
CA LEU A 255 53.36 -20.25 -20.51
C LEU A 255 54.83 -20.35 -20.94
N ALA A 256 55.25 -21.48 -21.50
CA ALA A 256 56.61 -21.65 -22.03
C ALA A 256 56.93 -20.66 -23.18
N GLN A 257 55.97 -20.39 -24.07
CA GLN A 257 56.12 -19.36 -25.12
C GLN A 257 56.30 -17.96 -24.53
N ARG A 258 55.56 -17.60 -23.47
CA ARG A 258 55.72 -16.33 -22.75
C ARG A 258 57.06 -16.25 -22.02
N ALA A 259 57.51 -17.34 -21.39
CA ALA A 259 58.82 -17.42 -20.76
C ALA A 259 59.95 -17.21 -21.78
N ALA A 260 59.90 -17.90 -22.93
CA ALA A 260 60.87 -17.74 -24.02
C ALA A 260 60.90 -16.29 -24.54
N GLN A 261 59.75 -15.67 -24.78
CA GLN A 261 59.69 -14.25 -25.19
C GLN A 261 60.25 -13.26 -24.14
N ARG A 262 60.20 -13.59 -22.84
CA ARG A 262 60.76 -12.75 -21.77
C ARG A 262 62.25 -12.96 -21.61
N ALA A 263 62.72 -14.20 -21.67
CA ALA A 263 64.14 -14.54 -21.64
C ALA A 263 64.87 -13.98 -22.88
N PHE A 264 64.29 -14.10 -24.09
CA PHE A 264 64.84 -13.50 -25.30
C PHE A 264 64.99 -11.97 -25.20
N LYS A 265 63.98 -11.27 -24.68
CA LYS A 265 64.04 -9.81 -24.45
C LYS A 265 65.00 -9.40 -23.33
N LEU A 266 65.35 -10.31 -22.42
CA LEU A 266 66.44 -10.10 -21.47
C LEU A 266 67.81 -10.29 -22.14
N GLY A 267 67.95 -11.32 -23.00
CA GLY A 267 69.14 -11.56 -23.82
C GLY A 267 69.51 -10.35 -24.69
N GLN A 268 68.57 -9.88 -25.52
CA GLN A 268 68.77 -8.67 -26.33
C GLN A 268 69.16 -7.44 -25.50
N ALA A 269 68.64 -7.30 -24.27
CA ALA A 269 68.97 -6.19 -23.38
C ALA A 269 70.34 -6.34 -22.67
N LEU A 270 70.86 -7.57 -22.55
CA LEU A 270 72.22 -7.86 -22.09
C LEU A 270 73.23 -7.63 -23.21
N GLU A 271 72.95 -8.16 -24.41
CA GLU A 271 73.77 -8.03 -25.63
C GLU A 271 73.93 -6.57 -26.05
N LEU A 272 72.84 -5.79 -26.13
CA LEU A 272 72.90 -4.35 -26.40
C LEU A 272 73.64 -3.56 -25.32
N ARG A 273 73.67 -4.04 -24.08
CA ARG A 273 74.42 -3.43 -22.98
C ARG A 273 75.91 -3.75 -23.09
N GLU A 274 76.25 -5.00 -23.39
CA GLU A 274 77.61 -5.51 -23.56
C GLU A 274 78.30 -4.77 -24.72
N HIS A 275 77.70 -4.77 -25.90
CA HIS A 275 78.19 -4.02 -27.06
C HIS A 275 78.35 -2.50 -26.79
N LEU A 276 77.44 -1.87 -26.03
CA LEU A 276 77.60 -0.46 -25.63
C LEU A 276 78.74 -0.24 -24.61
N VAL A 277 79.02 -1.21 -23.74
CA VAL A 277 80.14 -1.16 -22.78
C VAL A 277 81.49 -1.43 -23.47
N GLU A 278 81.55 -2.37 -24.41
CA GLU A 278 82.72 -2.59 -25.27
C GLU A 278 83.03 -1.34 -26.10
N GLN A 279 82.01 -0.75 -26.74
CA GLN A 279 82.18 0.51 -27.44
C GLN A 279 82.62 1.64 -26.51
N GLN A 280 82.16 1.68 -25.25
CA GLN A 280 82.65 2.65 -24.26
C GLN A 280 84.12 2.46 -23.89
N ALA A 281 84.63 1.21 -23.93
CA ALA A 281 86.03 0.91 -23.69
C ALA A 281 86.94 1.30 -24.87
N VAL A 282 86.41 1.21 -26.11
CA VAL A 282 87.16 1.54 -27.35
C VAL A 282 87.06 3.02 -27.73
N ARG A 283 85.92 3.68 -27.44
CA ARG A 283 85.65 5.08 -27.83
C ARG A 283 84.77 5.79 -26.80
N ALA A 284 84.87 7.12 -26.72
CA ALA A 284 83.92 7.91 -25.95
C ALA A 284 82.51 7.79 -26.56
N LEU A 285 81.54 7.30 -25.78
CA LEU A 285 80.15 7.21 -26.21
C LEU A 285 79.54 8.59 -26.47
N THR A 286 78.63 8.67 -27.43
CA THR A 286 77.79 9.86 -27.61
C THR A 286 76.76 9.99 -26.49
N ARG A 287 76.28 11.23 -26.26
CA ARG A 287 75.19 11.54 -25.32
C ARG A 287 73.86 10.82 -25.62
N ALA A 288 73.74 10.17 -26.78
CA ALA A 288 72.60 9.31 -27.13
C ALA A 288 72.82 7.88 -26.62
N GLU A 289 73.98 7.29 -26.92
CA GLU A 289 74.40 5.96 -26.46
C GLU A 289 74.48 5.91 -24.92
N GLU A 290 75.04 6.94 -24.25
CA GLU A 290 75.02 7.04 -22.78
C GLU A 290 73.60 6.99 -22.19
N LYS A 291 72.64 7.65 -22.83
CA LYS A 291 71.23 7.66 -22.40
C LYS A 291 70.55 6.32 -22.66
N GLN A 292 70.93 5.61 -23.72
CA GLN A 292 70.46 4.26 -24.00
C GLN A 292 71.01 3.27 -22.96
N LEU A 293 72.32 3.29 -22.68
CA LEU A 293 72.95 2.45 -21.66
C LEU A 293 72.29 2.64 -20.29
N ARG A 294 72.17 3.89 -19.81
CA ARG A 294 71.48 4.22 -18.54
C ARG A 294 70.00 3.83 -18.52
N LYS A 295 69.32 3.76 -19.67
CA LYS A 295 67.93 3.29 -19.79
C LYS A 295 67.85 1.76 -19.77
N ILE A 296 68.82 1.09 -20.38
CA ILE A 296 68.94 -0.37 -20.38
C ILE A 296 69.25 -0.84 -18.95
N ASP A 297 70.27 -0.32 -18.27
CA ASP A 297 70.61 -0.68 -16.88
C ASP A 297 69.39 -0.58 -15.93
N LYS A 298 68.65 0.54 -15.99
CA LYS A 298 67.42 0.73 -15.20
C LYS A 298 66.30 -0.26 -15.55
N GLY A 299 66.19 -0.65 -16.83
CA GLY A 299 65.22 -1.64 -17.28
C GLY A 299 65.64 -3.09 -17.02
N LEU A 300 66.93 -3.38 -16.88
CA LEU A 300 67.49 -4.72 -16.88
C LEU A 300 67.10 -5.52 -15.63
N ALA A 301 67.09 -4.90 -14.45
CA ALA A 301 66.59 -5.53 -13.23
C ALA A 301 65.11 -5.94 -13.36
N ASP A 302 64.31 -5.09 -13.99
CA ASP A 302 62.88 -5.28 -14.20
C ASP A 302 62.60 -6.36 -15.27
N LEU A 303 63.40 -6.39 -16.35
CA LEU A 303 63.40 -7.47 -17.34
C LEU A 303 63.84 -8.81 -16.73
N ARG A 304 64.90 -8.82 -15.90
CA ARG A 304 65.41 -10.02 -15.23
C ARG A 304 64.36 -10.61 -14.29
N ARG A 305 63.71 -9.77 -13.47
CA ARG A 305 62.60 -10.18 -12.61
C ARG A 305 61.41 -10.71 -13.41
N ARG A 306 61.06 -10.09 -14.54
CA ARG A 306 59.95 -10.54 -15.43
C ARG A 306 60.28 -11.82 -16.20
N ALA A 307 61.54 -12.07 -16.52
CA ALA A 307 62.00 -13.32 -17.12
C ALA A 307 61.99 -14.45 -16.09
N GLN A 308 62.57 -14.23 -14.91
CA GLN A 308 62.58 -15.20 -13.81
C GLN A 308 61.16 -15.65 -13.45
N ILE A 309 60.26 -14.70 -13.12
CA ILE A 309 58.86 -15.02 -12.79
C ILE A 309 58.13 -15.76 -13.93
N ALA A 310 58.50 -15.53 -15.20
CA ALA A 310 57.90 -16.25 -16.32
C ALA A 310 58.44 -17.68 -16.46
N ILE A 311 59.74 -17.89 -16.22
CA ILE A 311 60.41 -19.21 -16.19
C ILE A 311 59.85 -20.03 -15.02
N ASP A 312 59.85 -19.48 -13.80
CA ASP A 312 59.34 -20.13 -12.59
C ASP A 312 57.88 -20.57 -12.77
N ARG A 313 57.02 -19.71 -13.32
CA ARG A 313 55.59 -19.99 -13.61
C ARG A 313 55.36 -20.94 -14.79
N SER A 314 56.41 -21.41 -15.45
CA SER A 314 56.31 -22.36 -16.55
C SER A 314 56.78 -23.76 -16.18
N ASP A 315 57.01 -24.03 -14.88
CA ASP A 315 57.33 -25.36 -14.31
C ASP A 315 58.49 -26.08 -15.03
N ILE A 316 59.42 -25.33 -15.62
CA ILE A 316 60.54 -25.83 -16.44
C ILE A 316 61.51 -26.70 -15.64
N ALA A 317 61.57 -26.53 -14.32
CA ALA A 317 62.37 -27.37 -13.42
C ALA A 317 61.76 -28.76 -13.15
N THR A 318 60.50 -28.99 -13.53
CA THR A 318 59.73 -30.22 -13.23
C THR A 318 59.07 -30.86 -14.46
N ASP A 319 58.71 -30.08 -15.49
CA ASP A 319 58.17 -30.56 -16.77
C ASP A 319 59.23 -30.40 -17.89
N SER A 320 59.90 -31.50 -18.23
CA SER A 320 60.94 -31.55 -19.26
C SER A 320 60.42 -31.25 -20.68
N ALA A 321 59.14 -31.49 -20.95
CA ALA A 321 58.52 -31.12 -22.22
C ALA A 321 58.28 -29.60 -22.29
N GLN A 322 57.95 -28.95 -21.16
CA GLN A 322 57.93 -27.48 -21.09
C GLN A 322 59.33 -26.88 -21.25
N ALA A 323 60.35 -27.45 -20.60
CA ALA A 323 61.76 -27.04 -20.78
C ALA A 323 62.19 -27.11 -22.26
N LEU A 324 61.92 -28.23 -22.92
CA LEU A 324 62.21 -28.43 -24.34
C LEU A 324 61.40 -27.48 -25.25
N SER A 325 60.15 -27.17 -24.89
CA SER A 325 59.33 -26.22 -25.65
C SER A 325 59.84 -24.77 -25.52
N LEU A 326 60.36 -24.37 -24.36
CA LEU A 326 61.05 -23.09 -24.17
C LEU A 326 62.35 -23.07 -24.99
N ALA A 327 63.18 -24.10 -24.91
CA ALA A 327 64.43 -24.18 -25.66
C ALA A 327 64.20 -24.05 -27.18
N ARG A 328 63.30 -24.88 -27.74
CA ARG A 328 62.88 -24.80 -29.16
C ARG A 328 62.36 -23.40 -29.53
N ARG A 329 61.61 -22.74 -28.63
CA ARG A 329 61.07 -21.39 -28.90
C ARG A 329 62.08 -20.27 -28.72
N LEU A 330 63.11 -20.43 -27.88
CA LEU A 330 64.22 -19.48 -27.76
C LEU A 330 65.11 -19.53 -28.99
N VAL A 331 65.50 -20.73 -29.43
CA VAL A 331 66.26 -20.95 -30.67
C VAL A 331 65.48 -20.39 -31.89
N GLY A 332 64.18 -20.72 -31.99
CA GLY A 332 63.26 -20.13 -32.97
C GLY A 332 62.80 -18.68 -32.68
N LEU A 333 63.52 -17.94 -31.83
CA LEU A 333 63.40 -16.50 -31.63
C LEU A 333 64.74 -15.78 -31.86
N SER A 334 65.88 -16.39 -31.51
CA SER A 334 67.21 -15.82 -31.75
C SER A 334 67.68 -15.99 -33.20
N ARG A 335 67.37 -17.12 -33.85
CA ARG A 335 67.79 -17.41 -35.24
C ARG A 335 66.69 -17.18 -36.27
N VAL A 336 65.75 -16.26 -36.00
CA VAL A 336 64.69 -15.90 -36.97
C VAL A 336 65.28 -15.33 -38.25
N ASP A 337 66.29 -14.47 -38.13
CA ASP A 337 66.93 -13.81 -39.26
C ASP A 337 67.83 -14.77 -40.06
N ASP A 338 68.53 -15.70 -39.39
CA ASP A 338 69.22 -16.81 -40.08
C ASP A 338 68.26 -17.66 -40.91
N VAL A 339 67.11 -18.03 -40.32
CA VAL A 339 66.07 -18.84 -40.98
C VAL A 339 65.42 -18.08 -42.14
N ALA A 340 65.24 -16.76 -42.02
CA ALA A 340 64.77 -15.92 -43.11
C ALA A 340 65.79 -15.79 -44.27
N LEU A 341 67.08 -15.93 -43.98
CA LEU A 341 68.19 -15.85 -44.94
C LEU A 341 68.62 -17.21 -45.52
N ILE A 342 67.95 -18.32 -45.20
CA ILE A 342 68.25 -19.66 -45.76
C ILE A 342 68.27 -19.64 -47.29
N GLY A 343 67.39 -18.86 -47.94
CA GLY A 343 67.33 -18.73 -49.40
C GLY A 343 68.54 -18.03 -50.05
N SER A 344 69.49 -17.51 -49.29
CA SER A 344 70.66 -16.78 -49.78
C SER A 344 72.02 -17.26 -49.24
N ARG A 345 72.06 -18.33 -48.42
CA ARG A 345 73.31 -18.95 -47.94
C ARG A 345 73.74 -20.14 -48.81
N PRO A 346 75.04 -20.48 -48.89
CA PRO A 346 75.50 -21.68 -49.57
C PRO A 346 75.11 -22.96 -48.81
N SER A 347 74.90 -24.05 -49.55
CA SER A 347 74.41 -25.35 -49.04
C SER A 347 75.05 -25.87 -47.74
N PRO A 348 76.40 -25.88 -47.55
CA PRO A 348 76.99 -26.37 -46.29
C PRO A 348 76.58 -25.56 -45.06
N GLU A 349 76.48 -24.23 -45.16
CA GLU A 349 76.01 -23.38 -44.06
C GLU A 349 74.54 -23.66 -43.71
N ILE A 350 73.72 -24.05 -44.69
CA ILE A 350 72.32 -24.44 -44.45
C ILE A 350 72.27 -25.79 -43.71
N ILE A 351 73.15 -26.74 -44.03
CA ILE A 351 73.24 -28.03 -43.33
C ILE A 351 73.72 -27.82 -41.90
N GLU A 352 74.80 -27.06 -41.68
CA GLU A 352 75.31 -26.73 -40.35
C GLU A 352 74.28 -25.97 -39.51
N LEU A 353 73.56 -25.00 -40.10
CA LEU A 353 72.45 -24.32 -39.45
C LEU A 353 71.33 -25.31 -39.06
N LEU A 354 70.98 -26.26 -39.93
CA LEU A 354 69.96 -27.28 -39.64
C LEU A 354 70.41 -28.27 -38.56
N GLU A 355 71.70 -28.61 -38.49
CA GLU A 355 72.28 -29.48 -37.45
C GLU A 355 72.36 -28.77 -36.09
N GLU A 356 72.75 -27.49 -36.05
CA GLU A 356 72.69 -26.69 -34.82
C GLU A 356 71.23 -26.41 -34.36
N LEU A 357 70.28 -26.28 -35.29
CA LEU A 357 68.85 -26.24 -34.98
C LEU A 357 68.33 -27.64 -34.53
N ALA A 358 69.03 -28.72 -34.87
CA ALA A 358 68.71 -30.10 -34.50
C ALA A 358 69.17 -30.48 -33.07
N VAL A 359 68.91 -29.62 -32.09
CA VAL A 359 68.79 -30.00 -30.66
C VAL A 359 67.62 -31.01 -30.45
N VAL A 360 66.78 -31.19 -31.48
CA VAL A 360 65.57 -32.00 -31.47
C VAL A 360 65.78 -33.51 -31.24
N PRO A 361 66.66 -34.25 -31.96
CA PRO A 361 66.70 -35.71 -31.89
C PRO A 361 67.18 -36.26 -30.54
N ALA A 362 68.22 -35.66 -29.95
CA ALA A 362 68.72 -36.05 -28.63
C ALA A 362 67.65 -35.87 -27.53
N ALA A 363 66.96 -34.72 -27.55
CA ALA A 363 65.86 -34.47 -26.63
C ALA A 363 64.65 -35.39 -26.89
N GLN A 364 64.39 -35.75 -28.15
CA GLN A 364 63.28 -36.63 -28.54
C GLN A 364 63.56 -38.11 -28.19
N ALA A 365 64.83 -38.53 -28.12
CA ALA A 365 65.25 -39.83 -27.59
C ALA A 365 65.13 -39.91 -26.05
N ALA A 366 65.42 -38.80 -25.33
CA ALA A 366 65.10 -38.68 -23.91
C ALA A 366 63.57 -38.67 -23.66
N GLU A 367 62.80 -37.99 -24.52
CA GLU A 367 61.34 -37.94 -24.46
C GLU A 367 60.68 -39.31 -24.75
N SER A 368 61.23 -40.11 -25.67
CA SER A 368 60.71 -41.46 -25.97
C SER A 368 61.02 -42.48 -24.88
N SER A 369 62.22 -42.46 -24.31
CA SER A 369 62.61 -43.33 -23.19
C SER A 369 61.87 -42.99 -21.90
N LEU A 370 61.66 -41.70 -21.58
CA LEU A 370 60.74 -41.29 -20.51
C LEU A 370 59.31 -41.78 -20.75
N ARG A 371 58.78 -41.66 -21.98
CA ARG A 371 57.44 -42.18 -22.31
C ARG A 371 57.32 -43.70 -22.20
N ALA A 372 58.37 -44.46 -22.52
CA ALA A 372 58.39 -45.90 -22.31
C ALA A 372 58.29 -46.23 -20.81
N ALA A 373 59.13 -45.61 -19.97
CA ALA A 373 59.08 -45.79 -18.52
C ALA A 373 57.75 -45.31 -17.90
N GLU A 374 57.17 -44.19 -18.38
CA GLU A 374 55.84 -43.73 -17.97
C GLU A 374 54.73 -44.71 -18.37
N ALA A 375 54.81 -45.32 -19.55
CA ALA A 375 53.85 -46.32 -20.04
C ALA A 375 53.94 -47.63 -19.26
N GLU A 376 55.16 -48.11 -18.95
CA GLU A 376 55.36 -49.27 -18.08
C GLU A 376 54.87 -49.01 -16.66
N ALA A 377 55.19 -47.85 -16.08
CA ALA A 377 54.69 -47.46 -14.76
C ALA A 377 53.16 -47.23 -14.76
N ALA A 378 52.57 -46.75 -15.87
CA ALA A 378 51.12 -46.67 -16.03
C ALA A 378 50.47 -48.05 -16.14
N ARG A 379 51.10 -48.98 -16.86
CA ARG A 379 50.68 -50.39 -16.94
C ARG A 379 50.74 -51.07 -15.58
N GLN A 380 51.84 -50.93 -14.83
CA GLN A 380 51.95 -51.46 -13.46
C GLN A 380 50.86 -50.89 -12.54
N ARG A 381 50.61 -49.56 -12.60
CA ARG A 381 49.51 -48.93 -11.87
C ARG A 381 48.13 -49.44 -12.30
N ALA A 382 47.93 -49.79 -13.57
CA ALA A 382 46.68 -50.36 -14.07
C ALA A 382 46.50 -51.81 -13.61
N GLU A 383 47.54 -52.64 -13.67
CA GLU A 383 47.54 -54.01 -13.16
C GLU A 383 47.33 -54.05 -11.63
N ASP A 384 47.93 -53.11 -10.88
CA ASP A 384 47.68 -52.97 -9.43
C ASP A 384 46.31 -52.37 -9.11
N ALA A 385 45.78 -51.46 -9.93
CA ALA A 385 44.41 -50.98 -9.82
C ALA A 385 43.40 -52.09 -10.10
N GLN A 386 43.68 -52.97 -11.08
CA GLN A 386 42.88 -54.16 -11.36
C GLN A 386 42.91 -55.14 -10.18
N LYS A 387 44.09 -55.50 -9.65
CA LYS A 387 44.20 -56.35 -8.44
C LYS A 387 43.43 -55.76 -7.26
N ARG A 388 43.51 -54.45 -7.05
CA ARG A 388 42.76 -53.73 -5.99
C ARG A 388 41.26 -53.73 -6.25
N ALA A 389 40.82 -53.58 -7.50
CA ALA A 389 39.41 -53.66 -7.89
C ALA A 389 38.87 -55.09 -7.72
N GLU A 390 39.65 -56.12 -8.06
CA GLU A 390 39.30 -57.52 -7.85
C GLU A 390 39.25 -57.88 -6.36
N SER A 391 40.18 -57.40 -5.53
CA SER A 391 40.12 -57.60 -4.07
C SER A 391 38.99 -56.79 -3.41
N ALA A 392 38.72 -55.58 -3.89
CA ALA A 392 37.59 -54.78 -3.43
C ALA A 392 36.25 -55.41 -3.84
N ARG A 393 36.18 -55.99 -5.05
CA ARG A 393 35.02 -56.76 -5.52
C ARG A 393 34.79 -58.00 -4.66
N LYS A 394 35.84 -58.80 -4.38
CA LYS A 394 35.72 -59.94 -3.44
C LYS A 394 35.25 -59.50 -2.06
N SER A 395 35.83 -58.44 -1.51
CA SER A 395 35.37 -57.89 -0.21
C SER A 395 33.95 -57.30 -0.26
N ALA A 396 33.48 -56.86 -1.43
CA ALA A 396 32.10 -56.44 -1.62
C ALA A 396 31.14 -57.65 -1.74
N GLU A 397 31.52 -58.69 -2.48
CA GLU A 397 30.77 -59.95 -2.60
C GLU A 397 30.69 -60.69 -1.24
N GLU A 398 31.78 -60.68 -0.45
CA GLU A 398 31.82 -61.15 0.94
C GLU A 398 30.88 -60.35 1.86
N LYS A 399 30.86 -59.02 1.73
CA LYS A 399 29.97 -58.15 2.51
C LYS A 399 28.51 -58.25 2.07
N GLU A 400 28.25 -58.47 0.78
CA GLU A 400 26.91 -58.71 0.26
C GLU A 400 26.38 -60.08 0.73
N ALA A 401 27.24 -61.11 0.81
CA ALA A 401 26.89 -62.38 1.43
C ALA A 401 26.62 -62.22 2.93
N ALA A 402 27.49 -61.55 3.69
CA ALA A 402 27.28 -61.29 5.11
C ALA A 402 25.99 -60.49 5.37
N ALA A 403 25.75 -59.42 4.60
CA ALA A 403 24.53 -58.63 4.70
C ALA A 403 23.27 -59.43 4.33
N LYS A 404 23.35 -60.40 3.41
CA LYS A 404 22.22 -61.29 3.08
C LYS A 404 21.88 -62.24 4.22
N GLU A 405 22.88 -62.79 4.91
CA GLU A 405 22.62 -63.61 6.11
C GLU A 405 22.13 -62.74 7.29
N GLU A 406 22.64 -61.51 7.46
CA GLU A 406 22.07 -60.54 8.42
C GLU A 406 20.61 -60.19 8.09
N THR A 407 20.25 -59.98 6.82
CA THR A 407 18.84 -59.74 6.44
C THR A 407 17.96 -60.96 6.64
N LYS A 408 18.44 -62.19 6.39
CA LYS A 408 17.70 -63.42 6.70
C LYS A 408 17.44 -63.52 8.20
N HIS A 409 18.46 -63.37 9.04
CA HIS A 409 18.27 -63.42 10.49
C HIS A 409 17.36 -62.29 11.01
N ALA A 410 17.34 -61.12 10.36
CA ALA A 410 16.37 -60.07 10.65
C ALA A 410 14.94 -60.43 10.20
N GLU A 411 14.77 -61.07 9.04
CA GLU A 411 13.48 -61.56 8.53
C GLU A 411 12.94 -62.71 9.39
N GLU A 412 13.80 -63.66 9.80
CA GLU A 412 13.50 -64.72 10.77
C GLU A 412 13.07 -64.14 12.13
N SER A 413 13.86 -63.20 12.68
CA SER A 413 13.51 -62.50 13.94
C SER A 413 12.19 -61.73 13.83
N LEU A 414 11.89 -61.14 12.67
CA LEU A 414 10.61 -60.47 12.42
C LEU A 414 9.46 -61.46 12.23
N ALA A 415 9.70 -62.65 11.68
CA ALA A 415 8.70 -63.72 11.58
C ALA A 415 8.34 -64.25 12.98
N GLU A 416 9.34 -64.56 13.81
CA GLU A 416 9.14 -64.96 15.21
C GLU A 416 8.40 -63.87 16.01
N ALA A 417 8.83 -62.61 15.90
CA ALA A 417 8.17 -61.49 16.58
C ALA A 417 6.73 -61.25 16.10
N ASN A 418 6.41 -61.52 14.83
CA ASN A 418 5.03 -61.46 14.34
C ASN A 418 4.20 -62.67 14.81
N GLN A 419 4.76 -63.89 14.83
CA GLN A 419 4.08 -65.06 15.39
C GLN A 419 3.73 -64.86 16.86
N LEU A 420 4.69 -64.45 17.71
CA LEU A 420 4.44 -64.14 19.12
C LEU A 420 3.38 -63.05 19.32
N ARG A 421 3.29 -62.08 18.39
CA ARG A 421 2.25 -61.05 18.42
C ARG A 421 0.88 -61.61 17.98
N GLU A 422 0.83 -62.48 16.99
CA GLU A 422 -0.40 -63.13 16.54
C GLU A 422 -0.93 -64.12 17.58
N GLU A 423 -0.06 -64.86 18.25
CA GLU A 423 -0.39 -65.69 19.42
C GLU A 423 -0.95 -64.86 20.57
N ALA A 424 -0.28 -63.76 20.95
CA ALA A 424 -0.78 -62.84 21.99
C ALA A 424 -2.13 -62.19 21.62
N VAL A 425 -2.35 -61.87 20.34
CA VAL A 425 -3.65 -61.38 19.84
C VAL A 425 -4.71 -62.48 19.92
N ALA A 426 -4.40 -63.70 19.50
CA ALA A 426 -5.30 -64.85 19.55
C ALA A 426 -5.65 -65.24 20.99
N GLU A 427 -4.70 -65.22 21.93
CA GLU A 427 -4.96 -65.42 23.35
C GLU A 427 -5.85 -64.32 23.92
N SER A 428 -5.59 -63.05 23.56
CA SER A 428 -6.45 -61.93 23.98
C SER A 428 -7.87 -62.01 23.42
N ALA A 429 -8.06 -62.59 22.23
CA ALA A 429 -9.37 -62.86 21.64
C ALA A 429 -10.07 -64.02 22.36
N ALA A 430 -9.38 -65.15 22.54
CA ALA A 430 -9.89 -66.31 23.28
C ALA A 430 -10.26 -65.97 24.73
N ALA A 431 -9.54 -65.06 25.39
CA ALA A 431 -9.89 -64.55 26.72
C ALA A 431 -11.18 -63.71 26.71
N ARG A 432 -11.38 -62.86 25.68
CA ARG A 432 -12.60 -62.06 25.51
C ARG A 432 -13.81 -62.92 25.16
N ASP A 433 -13.65 -63.94 24.33
CA ASP A 433 -14.74 -64.82 23.95
C ASP A 433 -15.12 -65.79 25.08
N LYS A 434 -14.15 -66.29 25.87
CA LYS A 434 -14.44 -66.99 27.14
C LYS A 434 -15.20 -66.11 28.15
N ALA A 435 -14.90 -64.81 28.22
CA ALA A 435 -15.65 -63.88 29.06
C ALA A 435 -17.10 -63.71 28.57
N ARG A 436 -17.31 -63.54 27.26
CA ARG A 436 -18.64 -63.49 26.62
C ARG A 436 -19.43 -64.78 26.81
N GLU A 437 -18.78 -65.94 26.71
CA GLU A 437 -19.40 -67.24 26.98
C GLU A 437 -19.82 -67.36 28.44
N ALA A 438 -19.02 -66.88 29.40
CA ALA A 438 -19.38 -66.86 30.81
C ALA A 438 -20.56 -65.93 31.11
N GLU A 439 -20.63 -64.75 30.47
CA GLU A 439 -21.78 -63.84 30.57
C GLU A 439 -23.04 -64.43 29.94
N ALA A 440 -22.93 -64.99 28.73
CA ALA A 440 -24.04 -65.66 28.05
C ALA A 440 -24.51 -66.93 28.78
N ALA A 441 -23.62 -67.64 29.47
CA ALA A 441 -23.99 -68.77 30.33
C ALA A 441 -24.79 -68.32 31.57
N ARG A 442 -24.42 -67.20 32.20
CA ARG A 442 -25.18 -66.60 33.31
C ARG A 442 -26.58 -66.17 32.86
N GLN A 443 -26.69 -65.42 31.77
CA GLN A 443 -27.97 -64.99 31.21
C GLN A 443 -28.87 -66.19 30.85
N ARG A 444 -28.31 -67.22 30.20
CA ARG A 444 -29.06 -68.46 29.90
C ARG A 444 -29.48 -69.23 31.16
N ALA A 445 -28.69 -69.21 32.23
CA ALA A 445 -29.06 -69.84 33.50
C ALA A 445 -30.24 -69.10 34.15
N GLU A 446 -30.19 -67.77 34.24
CA GLU A 446 -31.29 -66.95 34.77
C GLU A 446 -32.58 -67.08 33.94
N ASP A 447 -32.47 -67.08 32.61
CA ASP A 447 -33.63 -67.24 31.72
C ASP A 447 -34.15 -68.68 31.66
N ALA A 448 -33.33 -69.68 32.00
CA ALA A 448 -33.78 -71.06 32.22
C ALA A 448 -34.50 -71.18 33.57
N GLN A 449 -34.02 -70.51 34.62
CA GLN A 449 -34.66 -70.45 35.94
C GLN A 449 -36.08 -69.88 35.82
N LYS A 450 -36.22 -68.68 35.22
CA LYS A 450 -37.51 -68.01 35.03
C LYS A 450 -38.52 -68.84 34.20
N ARG A 451 -38.02 -69.62 33.22
CA ARG A 451 -38.85 -70.53 32.39
C ARG A 451 -39.22 -71.83 33.10
N ALA A 452 -38.33 -72.36 33.95
CA ALA A 452 -38.63 -73.50 34.81
C ALA A 452 -39.69 -73.12 35.87
N GLU A 453 -39.55 -71.95 36.50
CA GLU A 453 -40.53 -71.43 37.47
C GLU A 453 -41.91 -71.24 36.85
N SER A 454 -42.01 -70.71 35.62
CA SER A 454 -43.30 -70.61 34.93
C SER A 454 -43.92 -71.97 34.62
N ALA A 455 -43.13 -72.94 34.13
CA ALA A 455 -43.64 -74.26 33.75
C ALA A 455 -44.08 -75.10 34.98
N LEU A 456 -43.28 -75.08 36.05
CA LEU A 456 -43.60 -75.75 37.31
C LEU A 456 -44.89 -75.20 37.95
N SER A 457 -45.26 -73.93 37.67
CA SER A 457 -46.48 -73.32 38.22
C SER A 457 -47.80 -73.84 37.64
N GLU A 458 -47.80 -74.49 36.48
CA GLU A 458 -49.01 -75.09 35.88
C GLU A 458 -49.17 -76.58 36.22
N ASP A 459 -48.11 -77.39 36.17
CA ASP A 459 -48.21 -78.82 36.50
C ASP A 459 -48.36 -79.08 38.01
N ALA A 460 -47.78 -78.22 38.87
CA ALA A 460 -48.00 -78.29 40.31
C ALA A 460 -49.49 -78.14 40.70
N ARG A 461 -50.29 -77.43 39.89
CA ARG A 461 -51.73 -77.25 40.10
C ARG A 461 -52.58 -78.50 39.83
N LYS A 462 -51.99 -79.58 39.28
CA LYS A 462 -52.72 -80.81 38.91
C LYS A 462 -52.27 -82.08 39.65
N VAL A 463 -51.07 -82.10 40.23
CA VAL A 463 -50.54 -83.27 40.96
C VAL A 463 -50.58 -83.09 42.49
N ALA A 464 -50.41 -81.86 42.99
CA ALA A 464 -50.61 -81.56 44.42
C ALA A 464 -52.06 -81.84 44.89
N ASP A 465 -53.01 -81.91 43.94
CA ASP A 465 -54.43 -82.08 44.23
C ASP A 465 -54.85 -83.52 44.59
N LEU A 466 -53.93 -84.50 44.64
CA LEU A 466 -54.31 -85.91 44.91
C LEU A 466 -53.58 -86.65 46.04
N VAL A 467 -52.28 -86.45 46.27
CA VAL A 467 -51.53 -87.34 47.21
C VAL A 467 -50.89 -86.63 48.40
N ASN A 468 -50.49 -85.36 48.27
CA ASN A 468 -50.15 -84.51 49.43
C ASN A 468 -51.38 -84.30 50.35
N ARG A 469 -52.59 -84.48 49.81
CA ARG A 469 -53.86 -84.61 50.55
C ARG A 469 -53.95 -85.80 51.52
N ALA A 470 -53.02 -86.76 51.46
CA ALA A 470 -53.06 -87.98 52.28
C ALA A 470 -51.88 -88.11 53.26
N ALA A 471 -50.64 -88.14 52.76
CA ALA A 471 -49.47 -88.49 53.59
C ALA A 471 -48.82 -87.28 54.28
N GLU A 472 -48.70 -86.14 53.59
CA GLU A 472 -48.12 -84.93 54.20
C GLU A 472 -49.02 -84.35 55.30
N ALA A 473 -50.33 -84.62 55.28
CA ALA A 473 -51.27 -84.09 56.26
C ALA A 473 -50.92 -84.41 57.73
N GLU A 474 -50.30 -85.56 58.02
CA GLU A 474 -49.92 -85.92 59.41
C GLU A 474 -48.56 -85.36 59.85
N ASP A 475 -47.53 -85.42 59.00
CA ASP A 475 -46.18 -84.95 59.35
C ASP A 475 -46.02 -83.44 59.15
N ALA A 476 -46.75 -82.84 58.20
CA ALA A 476 -46.90 -81.40 58.14
C ALA A 476 -47.64 -80.87 59.37
N LEU A 477 -48.60 -81.59 59.97
CA LEU A 477 -49.25 -81.15 61.21
C LEU A 477 -48.24 -80.95 62.35
N LYS A 478 -47.44 -81.98 62.66
CA LYS A 478 -46.47 -81.98 63.78
C LYS A 478 -45.28 -81.05 63.55
N LYS A 479 -44.94 -80.75 62.29
CA LYS A 479 -43.89 -79.81 61.92
C LYS A 479 -44.43 -78.37 61.85
N ALA A 480 -45.62 -78.17 61.28
CA ALA A 480 -46.30 -76.90 61.22
C ALA A 480 -46.78 -76.41 62.59
N GLU A 481 -47.01 -77.23 63.61
CA GLU A 481 -47.21 -76.72 64.98
C GLU A 481 -45.99 -75.94 65.49
N ARG A 482 -44.79 -76.45 65.22
CA ARG A 482 -43.51 -75.85 65.67
C ARG A 482 -43.11 -74.68 64.78
N GLU A 483 -43.36 -74.79 63.48
CA GLU A 483 -43.17 -73.70 62.54
C GLU A 483 -44.25 -72.62 62.69
N LEU A 484 -45.49 -72.93 63.12
CA LEU A 484 -46.54 -71.95 63.46
C LEU A 484 -46.13 -71.07 64.63
N ALA A 485 -45.41 -71.58 65.63
CA ALA A 485 -44.88 -70.73 66.70
C ALA A 485 -43.88 -69.68 66.15
N GLY A 486 -43.01 -70.08 65.22
CA GLY A 486 -42.06 -69.16 64.55
C GLY A 486 -42.71 -68.28 63.48
N ILE A 487 -43.74 -68.76 62.79
CA ILE A 487 -44.51 -68.05 61.77
C ILE A 487 -45.50 -67.09 62.42
N ALA A 488 -46.02 -67.35 63.63
CA ALA A 488 -46.83 -66.39 64.38
C ALA A 488 -46.02 -65.15 64.75
N ALA A 489 -44.77 -65.33 65.21
CA ALA A 489 -43.83 -64.22 65.40
C ALA A 489 -43.57 -63.49 64.06
N ARG A 490 -43.12 -64.23 63.03
CA ARG A 490 -42.81 -63.64 61.72
C ARG A 490 -44.01 -63.05 60.97
N THR A 491 -45.25 -63.42 61.28
CA THR A 491 -46.48 -62.79 60.72
C THR A 491 -47.02 -61.65 61.56
N ALA A 492 -46.56 -61.49 62.80
CA ALA A 492 -46.63 -60.21 63.51
C ALA A 492 -45.60 -59.24 62.91
N ASP A 493 -44.35 -59.66 62.73
CA ASP A 493 -43.29 -58.85 62.09
C ASP A 493 -43.68 -58.47 60.66
N LEU A 494 -44.07 -59.42 59.81
CA LEU A 494 -44.51 -59.16 58.43
C LEU A 494 -45.85 -58.39 58.36
N ARG A 495 -46.67 -58.35 59.42
CA ARG A 495 -47.80 -57.41 59.51
C ARG A 495 -47.30 -56.00 59.82
N GLY A 496 -46.34 -55.84 60.74
CA GLY A 496 -45.69 -54.55 60.99
C GLY A 496 -44.97 -54.02 59.76
N GLU A 497 -44.24 -54.87 59.03
CA GLU A 497 -43.61 -54.52 57.76
C GLU A 497 -44.64 -54.23 56.68
N ARG A 498 -45.72 -55.02 56.55
CA ARG A 498 -46.80 -54.76 55.60
C ARG A 498 -47.55 -53.47 55.91
N GLU A 499 -47.87 -53.17 57.16
CA GLU A 499 -48.42 -51.86 57.54
C GLU A 499 -47.41 -50.74 57.28
N SER A 500 -46.11 -50.96 57.49
CA SER A 500 -45.09 -49.97 57.10
C SER A 500 -44.99 -49.79 55.58
N ALA A 501 -45.25 -50.84 54.80
CA ALA A 501 -45.24 -50.83 53.34
C ALA A 501 -46.52 -50.22 52.76
N GLU A 502 -47.69 -50.47 53.37
CA GLU A 502 -48.96 -49.83 53.02
C GLU A 502 -48.94 -48.34 53.42
N ARG A 503 -48.36 -47.99 54.58
CA ARG A 503 -48.07 -46.58 54.95
C ARG A 503 -47.06 -45.94 54.00
N ARG A 504 -45.98 -46.63 53.60
CA ARG A 504 -45.04 -46.14 52.58
C ARG A 504 -45.67 -46.03 51.19
N LEU A 505 -46.63 -46.88 50.84
CA LEU A 505 -47.39 -46.78 49.59
C LEU A 505 -48.41 -45.64 49.64
N GLU A 506 -48.97 -45.32 50.81
CA GLU A 506 -49.73 -44.09 51.05
C GLU A 506 -48.83 -42.83 51.05
N GLU A 507 -47.62 -42.90 51.60
CA GLU A 507 -46.65 -41.80 51.55
C GLU A 507 -46.17 -41.57 50.11
N LEU A 508 -45.86 -42.63 49.37
CA LEU A 508 -45.50 -42.58 47.95
C LEU A 508 -46.68 -42.22 47.03
N SER A 509 -47.93 -42.56 47.39
CA SER A 509 -49.09 -42.08 46.63
C SER A 509 -49.33 -40.60 46.90
N LYS A 510 -49.27 -40.14 48.14
CA LYS A 510 -49.36 -38.72 48.52
C LYS A 510 -48.17 -37.90 48.01
N GLU A 511 -46.98 -38.49 47.91
CA GLU A 511 -45.80 -37.88 47.29
C GLU A 511 -45.95 -37.81 45.77
N ARG A 512 -46.47 -38.86 45.12
CA ARG A 512 -46.81 -38.83 43.69
C ARG A 512 -47.94 -37.84 43.39
N GLU A 513 -48.90 -37.69 44.28
CA GLU A 513 -50.00 -36.73 44.18
C GLU A 513 -49.47 -35.30 44.36
N ARG A 514 -48.65 -35.04 45.39
CA ARG A 514 -47.90 -33.77 45.54
C ARG A 514 -46.98 -33.46 44.37
N LEU A 515 -46.33 -34.46 43.76
CA LEU A 515 -45.51 -34.29 42.56
C LEU A 515 -46.36 -34.04 41.31
N ALA A 516 -47.58 -34.58 41.25
CA ALA A 516 -48.54 -34.24 40.21
C ALA A 516 -49.03 -32.79 40.38
N GLU A 517 -49.44 -32.39 41.59
CA GLU A 517 -49.81 -31.01 41.95
C GLU A 517 -48.66 -30.03 41.69
N ALA A 518 -47.42 -30.38 42.08
CA ALA A 518 -46.23 -29.59 41.80
C ALA A 518 -45.96 -29.48 40.29
N SER A 519 -46.12 -30.57 39.53
CA SER A 519 -45.98 -30.53 38.06
C SER A 519 -47.11 -29.73 37.39
N GLU A 520 -48.28 -29.61 38.01
CA GLU A 520 -49.36 -28.73 37.56
C GLU A 520 -49.08 -27.27 37.95
N GLY A 521 -48.43 -27.05 39.09
CA GLY A 521 -47.84 -25.76 39.49
C GLY A 521 -46.78 -25.29 38.50
N GLU A 522 -45.76 -26.10 38.22
CA GLU A 522 -44.73 -25.82 37.20
C GLU A 522 -45.35 -25.57 35.82
N ARG A 523 -46.43 -26.28 35.44
CA ARG A 523 -47.15 -26.01 34.18
C ARG A 523 -47.87 -24.66 34.19
N LYS A 524 -48.49 -24.28 35.31
CA LYS A 524 -49.12 -22.96 35.48
C LYS A 524 -48.07 -21.85 35.45
N GLU A 525 -46.95 -22.00 36.17
CA GLU A 525 -45.81 -21.09 36.10
C GLU A 525 -45.24 -21.01 34.68
N LEU A 526 -45.11 -22.12 33.96
CA LEU A 526 -44.64 -22.12 32.57
C LEU A 526 -45.62 -21.42 31.62
N ASP A 527 -46.94 -21.58 31.76
CA ASP A 527 -47.91 -20.87 30.94
C ASP A 527 -48.09 -19.39 31.36
N GLU A 528 -47.82 -19.02 32.62
CA GLU A 528 -47.67 -17.63 33.08
C GLU A 528 -46.39 -16.98 32.54
N ILE A 529 -45.26 -17.68 32.55
CA ILE A 529 -44.02 -17.26 31.86
C ILE A 529 -44.28 -17.10 30.35
N ARG A 530 -45.08 -17.99 29.75
CA ARG A 530 -45.43 -17.97 28.32
C ARG A 530 -46.48 -16.92 27.96
N SER A 531 -47.31 -16.48 28.90
CA SER A 531 -48.18 -15.30 28.71
C SER A 531 -47.38 -14.01 28.92
N GLY A 532 -46.50 -13.97 29.92
CA GLY A 532 -45.53 -12.88 30.15
C GLY A 532 -44.58 -12.65 28.97
N ILE A 533 -44.06 -13.71 28.34
CA ILE A 533 -43.25 -13.62 27.11
C ILE A 533 -44.06 -13.07 25.93
N ARG A 534 -45.36 -13.40 25.82
CA ARG A 534 -46.25 -12.83 24.79
C ARG A 534 -46.53 -11.34 25.06
N ALA A 535 -46.89 -10.98 26.29
CA ALA A 535 -47.09 -9.59 26.71
C ALA A 535 -45.81 -8.74 26.53
N ALA A 536 -44.63 -9.29 26.86
CA ALA A 536 -43.35 -8.62 26.60
C ALA A 536 -43.02 -8.54 25.10
N GLY A 537 -43.49 -9.47 24.28
CA GLY A 537 -43.41 -9.41 22.82
C GLY A 537 -44.32 -8.33 22.22
N GLU A 538 -45.54 -8.19 22.74
CA GLU A 538 -46.50 -7.13 22.38
C GLU A 538 -46.04 -5.75 22.84
N GLU A 539 -45.50 -5.64 24.05
CA GLU A 539 -44.94 -4.37 24.53
C GLU A 539 -43.67 -4.00 23.75
N ARG A 540 -42.84 -4.99 23.36
CA ARG A 540 -41.71 -4.77 22.47
C ARG A 540 -42.15 -4.35 21.05
N SER A 541 -43.28 -4.84 20.54
CA SER A 541 -43.79 -4.39 19.23
C SER A 541 -44.40 -2.99 19.29
N ARG A 542 -45.08 -2.63 20.39
CA ARG A 542 -45.52 -1.24 20.69
C ARG A 542 -44.35 -0.27 20.82
N ILE A 543 -43.29 -0.67 21.52
CA ILE A 543 -42.06 0.13 21.63
C ILE A 543 -41.39 0.26 20.25
N ALA A 544 -41.38 -0.80 19.44
CA ALA A 544 -40.83 -0.74 18.08
C ALA A 544 -41.65 0.15 17.13
N SER A 545 -42.98 0.15 17.21
CA SER A 545 -43.82 1.07 16.43
C SER A 545 -43.63 2.51 16.92
N ALA A 546 -43.70 2.76 18.23
CA ALA A 546 -43.48 4.09 18.80
C ALA A 546 -42.09 4.66 18.48
N LEU A 547 -41.06 3.81 18.39
CA LEU A 547 -39.71 4.22 17.98
C LEU A 547 -39.63 4.50 16.47
N SER A 548 -40.35 3.74 15.63
CA SER A 548 -40.52 4.04 14.20
C SER A 548 -41.28 5.35 13.97
N ASP A 549 -42.33 5.60 14.74
CA ASP A 549 -43.13 6.83 14.70
C ASP A 549 -42.29 8.04 15.13
N LEU A 550 -41.47 7.87 16.18
CA LEU A 550 -40.53 8.89 16.66
C LEU A 550 -39.39 9.12 15.66
N GLU A 551 -38.87 8.09 14.99
CA GLU A 551 -37.94 8.26 13.86
C GLU A 551 -38.57 9.01 12.69
N GLN A 552 -39.84 8.75 12.38
CA GLN A 552 -40.56 9.44 11.30
C GLN A 552 -40.83 10.90 11.66
N ALA A 553 -41.24 11.19 12.89
CA ALA A 553 -41.38 12.55 13.43
C ALA A 553 -40.02 13.28 13.51
N HIS A 554 -38.93 12.57 13.80
CA HIS A 554 -37.59 13.16 13.76
C HIS A 554 -37.15 13.47 12.32
N ARG A 555 -37.52 12.63 11.34
CA ARG A 555 -37.28 12.89 9.92
C ARG A 555 -38.08 14.08 9.40
N SER A 556 -39.36 14.24 9.77
CA SER A 556 -40.14 15.43 9.39
C SER A 556 -39.60 16.69 10.08
N ALA A 557 -39.30 16.64 11.38
CA ALA A 557 -38.68 17.76 12.09
C ALA A 557 -37.29 18.13 11.53
N GLN A 558 -36.51 17.18 11.01
CA GLN A 558 -35.27 17.47 10.28
C GLN A 558 -35.53 18.14 8.93
N GLN A 559 -36.57 17.73 8.20
CA GLN A 559 -36.96 18.35 6.93
C GLN A 559 -37.51 19.77 7.13
N GLU A 560 -38.30 20.00 8.18
CA GLU A 560 -38.76 21.34 8.61
C GLU A 560 -37.59 22.21 9.08
N ALA A 561 -36.63 21.65 9.83
CA ALA A 561 -35.42 22.38 10.22
C ALA A 561 -34.47 22.65 9.03
N GLN A 562 -34.52 21.86 7.96
CA GLN A 562 -33.80 22.14 6.70
C GLN A 562 -34.50 23.23 5.90
N SER A 563 -35.80 23.13 5.66
CA SER A 563 -36.55 24.16 4.92
C SER A 563 -36.54 25.52 5.66
N ALA A 564 -36.62 25.53 7.00
CA ALA A 564 -36.45 26.73 7.80
C ALA A 564 -35.04 27.34 7.68
N ARG A 565 -33.98 26.52 7.53
CA ARG A 565 -32.61 27.00 7.28
C ARG A 565 -32.44 27.54 5.87
N ASP A 566 -33.03 26.89 4.87
CA ASP A 566 -32.97 27.33 3.48
C ASP A 566 -33.77 28.63 3.29
N LEU A 567 -34.92 28.79 3.97
CA LEU A 567 -35.67 30.04 4.05
C LEU A 567 -34.91 31.15 4.80
N HIS A 568 -34.23 30.82 5.91
CA HIS A 568 -33.34 31.78 6.58
C HIS A 568 -32.17 32.19 5.68
N ARG A 569 -31.66 31.27 4.85
CA ARG A 569 -30.58 31.54 3.90
C ARG A 569 -31.06 32.44 2.76
N SER A 570 -32.20 32.15 2.14
CA SER A 570 -32.76 33.02 1.10
C SER A 570 -33.09 34.42 1.64
N ALA A 571 -33.63 34.51 2.87
CA ALA A 571 -33.86 35.79 3.55
C ALA A 571 -32.55 36.53 3.88
N SER A 572 -31.48 35.82 4.24
CA SER A 572 -30.14 36.42 4.44
C SER A 572 -29.56 36.92 3.12
N ASP A 573 -29.62 36.11 2.06
CA ASP A 573 -29.17 36.49 0.72
C ASP A 573 -29.97 37.69 0.17
N GLU A 574 -31.26 37.82 0.51
CA GLU A 574 -32.09 38.98 0.18
C GLU A 574 -31.77 40.21 1.02
N ALA A 575 -31.48 40.06 2.32
CA ALA A 575 -30.99 41.14 3.17
C ALA A 575 -29.60 41.65 2.73
N GLU A 576 -28.71 40.78 2.28
CA GLU A 576 -27.43 41.17 1.66
C GLU A 576 -27.65 41.91 0.34
N LYS A 577 -28.56 41.44 -0.54
CA LYS A 577 -28.93 42.17 -1.76
C LYS A 577 -29.56 43.53 -1.45
N ALA A 578 -30.39 43.64 -0.41
CA ALA A 578 -31.00 44.90 0.02
C ALA A 578 -29.96 45.88 0.58
N THR A 579 -29.07 45.44 1.47
CA THR A 579 -28.01 46.28 2.02
C THR A 579 -26.96 46.65 0.98
N ALA A 580 -26.67 45.79 0.00
CA ALA A 580 -25.84 46.13 -1.16
C ALA A 580 -26.48 47.21 -2.04
N ARG A 581 -27.79 47.15 -2.29
CA ARG A 581 -28.55 48.22 -2.98
C ARG A 581 -28.50 49.54 -2.19
N MET A 582 -28.69 49.49 -0.87
CA MET A 582 -28.58 50.69 -0.02
C MET A 582 -27.17 51.30 -0.06
N ARG A 583 -26.11 50.48 -0.02
CA ARG A 583 -24.72 50.96 -0.19
C ARG A 583 -24.50 51.62 -1.56
N ALA A 584 -25.00 51.01 -2.64
CA ALA A 584 -24.91 51.59 -3.97
C ALA A 584 -25.61 52.97 -4.07
N LEU A 585 -26.81 53.11 -3.48
CA LEU A 585 -27.53 54.39 -3.41
C LEU A 585 -26.77 55.43 -2.56
N VAL A 586 -26.18 55.03 -1.43
CA VAL A 586 -25.37 55.94 -0.58
C VAL A 586 -24.07 56.35 -1.28
N GLU A 587 -23.43 55.46 -2.04
CA GLU A 587 -22.30 55.82 -2.91
C GLU A 587 -22.71 56.76 -4.05
N GLU A 588 -23.89 56.57 -4.64
CA GLU A 588 -24.43 57.46 -5.67
C GLU A 588 -24.74 58.85 -5.09
N GLU A 589 -25.40 58.93 -3.92
CA GLU A 589 -25.56 60.18 -3.18
C GLU A 589 -24.20 60.84 -2.86
N ALA A 590 -23.20 60.08 -2.43
CA ALA A 590 -21.88 60.63 -2.12
C ALA A 590 -21.19 61.21 -3.37
N ARG A 591 -21.30 60.54 -4.52
CA ARG A 591 -20.80 61.02 -5.81
C ARG A 591 -21.56 62.26 -6.29
N LEU A 592 -22.88 62.31 -6.09
CA LEU A 592 -23.72 63.47 -6.40
C LEU A 592 -23.40 64.65 -5.48
N ARG A 593 -23.17 64.42 -4.17
CA ARG A 593 -22.74 65.44 -3.22
C ARG A 593 -21.33 65.97 -3.53
N SER A 594 -20.38 65.13 -3.97
CA SER A 594 -19.07 65.59 -4.45
C SER A 594 -19.22 66.52 -5.64
N ARG A 595 -19.94 66.09 -6.68
CA ARG A 595 -20.21 66.91 -7.88
C ARG A 595 -20.96 68.20 -7.56
N ALA A 596 -21.88 68.18 -6.60
CA ALA A 596 -22.59 69.36 -6.13
C ALA A 596 -21.66 70.32 -5.36
N ALA A 597 -20.73 69.81 -4.55
CA ALA A 597 -19.72 70.61 -3.87
C ALA A 597 -18.71 71.22 -4.85
N GLU A 598 -18.23 70.44 -5.82
CA GLU A 598 -17.37 70.89 -6.94
C GLU A 598 -18.07 72.02 -7.73
N ALA A 599 -19.33 71.81 -8.12
CA ALA A 599 -20.14 72.82 -8.81
C ALA A 599 -20.40 74.06 -7.94
N ALA A 600 -20.62 73.90 -6.63
CA ALA A 600 -20.78 75.01 -5.70
C ALA A 600 -19.47 75.81 -5.53
N THR A 601 -18.31 75.15 -5.51
CA THR A 601 -17.00 75.82 -5.50
C THR A 601 -16.79 76.64 -6.77
N VAL A 602 -17.09 76.07 -7.95
CA VAL A 602 -17.03 76.80 -9.23
C VAL A 602 -18.03 77.97 -9.26
N LEU A 603 -19.26 77.78 -8.78
CA LEU A 603 -20.25 78.86 -8.66
C LEU A 603 -19.83 79.93 -7.65
N GLN A 604 -19.07 79.59 -6.61
CA GLN A 604 -18.54 80.56 -5.65
C GLN A 604 -17.36 81.35 -6.23
N GLN A 605 -16.47 80.72 -7.01
CA GLN A 605 -15.43 81.42 -7.78
C GLN A 605 -16.06 82.39 -8.79
N LEU A 606 -17.01 81.90 -9.61
CA LEU A 606 -17.74 82.74 -10.56
C LEU A 606 -18.56 83.85 -9.87
N ARG A 607 -19.10 83.63 -8.67
CA ARG A 607 -19.73 84.69 -7.86
C ARG A 607 -18.74 85.72 -7.32
N GLY A 608 -17.49 85.34 -7.05
CA GLY A 608 -16.40 86.28 -6.74
C GLY A 608 -16.07 87.14 -7.95
N GLU A 609 -15.76 86.51 -9.08
CA GLU A 609 -15.42 87.18 -10.34
C GLU A 609 -16.55 88.10 -10.85
N ILE A 610 -17.82 87.67 -10.74
CA ILE A 610 -18.98 88.51 -11.06
C ILE A 610 -19.22 89.59 -10.01
N GLY A 611 -18.92 89.32 -8.73
CA GLY A 611 -19.05 90.29 -7.63
C GLY A 611 -18.08 91.46 -7.75
N GLU A 612 -16.85 91.22 -8.20
CA GLU A 612 -15.86 92.27 -8.49
C GLU A 612 -16.22 93.07 -9.77
N LEU A 613 -17.13 92.57 -10.60
CA LEU A 613 -17.58 93.21 -11.85
C LEU A 613 -18.98 93.87 -11.78
N VAL A 614 -19.66 93.80 -10.63
CA VAL A 614 -21.03 94.34 -10.47
C VAL A 614 -21.16 95.17 -9.20
N GLU A 615 -20.94 96.49 -9.32
CA GLU A 615 -21.35 97.44 -8.29
C GLU A 615 -22.89 97.38 -8.08
N PRO A 616 -23.40 97.21 -6.85
CA PRO A 616 -24.82 97.11 -6.58
C PRO A 616 -25.49 98.49 -6.61
N ASP A 617 -26.13 98.82 -7.73
CA ASP A 617 -27.02 99.98 -7.88
C ASP A 617 -28.22 99.89 -6.91
N PRO A 618 -28.30 100.74 -5.86
CA PRO A 618 -29.31 100.61 -4.81
C PRO A 618 -30.71 101.07 -5.25
N SER A 619 -30.87 101.60 -6.47
CA SER A 619 -32.18 101.97 -7.03
C SER A 619 -33.04 100.77 -7.47
N ALA A 620 -32.53 99.53 -7.34
CA ALA A 620 -33.11 98.35 -7.97
C ALA A 620 -34.42 97.81 -7.35
N LEU A 621 -34.78 98.21 -6.13
CA LEU A 621 -35.86 97.60 -5.32
C LEU A 621 -36.99 98.58 -4.91
N GLY A 622 -37.10 99.74 -5.55
CA GLY A 622 -38.22 100.67 -5.31
C GLY A 622 -39.44 100.37 -6.19
N ASP A 623 -40.65 100.45 -5.63
CA ASP A 623 -41.96 100.26 -6.30
C ASP A 623 -42.34 101.39 -7.31
N GLY A 624 -41.35 102.01 -7.95
CA GLY A 624 -41.54 103.05 -8.96
C GLY A 624 -41.69 102.48 -10.39
N PRO A 625 -42.25 103.26 -11.33
CA PRO A 625 -42.22 102.92 -12.76
C PRO A 625 -40.76 102.79 -13.25
N LEU A 626 -40.34 101.55 -13.50
CA LEU A 626 -38.95 101.16 -13.72
C LEU A 626 -38.35 101.71 -15.03
N TRP A 627 -39.21 101.97 -16.01
CA TRP A 627 -38.91 102.66 -17.27
C TRP A 627 -39.69 103.97 -17.38
N GLN A 628 -39.11 104.98 -18.04
CA GLN A 628 -39.77 106.29 -18.24
C GLN A 628 -40.96 106.25 -19.23
N SER A 629 -41.07 105.21 -20.05
CA SER A 629 -42.19 105.00 -20.98
C SER A 629 -43.24 104.08 -20.33
N PRO A 630 -44.53 104.50 -20.24
CA PRO A 630 -45.60 103.65 -19.71
C PRO A 630 -45.74 102.32 -20.47
N ALA A 631 -45.74 102.36 -21.81
CA ALA A 631 -45.80 101.17 -22.65
C ALA A 631 -44.60 100.23 -22.43
N LYS A 632 -43.41 100.77 -22.11
CA LYS A 632 -42.24 99.94 -21.74
C LYS A 632 -42.38 99.30 -20.35
N ASN A 633 -43.07 99.94 -19.40
CA ASN A 633 -43.43 99.30 -18.12
C ASN A 633 -44.48 98.22 -18.29
N GLU A 634 -45.51 98.45 -19.09
CA GLU A 634 -46.56 97.47 -19.37
C GLU A 634 -45.99 96.23 -20.06
N GLY A 635 -45.19 96.41 -21.12
CA GLY A 635 -44.46 95.33 -21.78
C GLY A 635 -43.44 94.63 -20.87
N TRP A 636 -42.82 95.35 -19.93
CA TRP A 636 -41.93 94.78 -18.91
C TRP A 636 -42.69 93.90 -17.92
N VAL A 637 -43.84 94.36 -17.41
CA VAL A 637 -44.68 93.60 -16.48
C VAL A 637 -45.26 92.36 -17.16
N TYR A 638 -45.74 92.48 -18.40
CA TYR A 638 -46.22 91.35 -19.17
C TYR A 638 -45.11 90.31 -19.43
N TRP A 639 -43.97 90.74 -19.99
CA TRP A 639 -42.83 89.85 -20.24
C TRP A 639 -42.31 89.22 -18.94
N LEU A 640 -42.17 89.99 -17.85
CA LEU A 640 -41.73 89.44 -16.56
C LEU A 640 -42.75 88.44 -15.99
N GLY A 641 -44.04 88.63 -16.25
CA GLY A 641 -45.11 87.68 -15.91
C GLY A 641 -44.97 86.36 -16.66
N GLU A 642 -44.92 86.40 -17.99
CA GLU A 642 -44.76 85.21 -18.85
C GLU A 642 -43.52 84.39 -18.46
N VAL A 643 -42.35 85.02 -18.38
CA VAL A 643 -41.11 84.27 -18.09
C VAL A 643 -40.91 84.00 -16.57
N ARG A 644 -41.76 84.53 -15.67
CA ARG A 644 -41.91 83.99 -14.29
C ARG A 644 -42.84 82.77 -14.24
N GLN A 645 -43.74 82.61 -15.21
CA GLN A 645 -44.59 81.42 -15.36
C GLN A 645 -43.94 80.32 -16.21
N ASN A 646 -42.65 80.44 -16.54
CA ASN A 646 -41.91 79.53 -17.43
C ASN A 646 -42.50 79.38 -18.85
N GLN A 647 -43.33 80.32 -19.29
CA GLN A 647 -43.78 80.39 -20.68
C GLN A 647 -42.62 80.82 -21.61
N PRO A 648 -42.64 80.45 -22.90
CA PRO A 648 -41.65 80.94 -23.86
C PRO A 648 -41.66 82.46 -23.90
N GLU A 649 -40.48 83.09 -23.97
CA GLU A 649 -40.40 84.55 -23.92
C GLU A 649 -41.18 85.18 -25.09
N PRO A 650 -42.16 86.08 -24.83
CA PRO A 650 -42.99 86.62 -25.89
C PRO A 650 -42.15 87.41 -26.90
N THR A 651 -42.43 87.22 -28.18
CA THR A 651 -41.60 87.76 -29.25
C THR A 651 -41.72 89.28 -29.36
N GLY A 652 -40.75 89.90 -30.06
CA GLY A 652 -40.81 91.33 -30.34
C GLY A 652 -42.04 91.76 -31.16
N ALA A 653 -42.71 90.82 -31.84
CA ALA A 653 -43.98 91.08 -32.53
C ALA A 653 -45.18 91.03 -31.57
N GLU A 654 -45.21 90.10 -30.62
CA GLU A 654 -46.25 90.04 -29.58
C GLU A 654 -46.21 91.26 -28.65
N LEU A 655 -45.02 91.65 -28.18
CA LEU A 655 -44.86 92.85 -27.36
C LEU A 655 -45.18 94.16 -28.13
N ALA A 656 -44.90 94.19 -29.43
CA ALA A 656 -45.30 95.30 -30.29
C ALA A 656 -46.81 95.41 -30.45
N ALA A 657 -47.50 94.28 -30.66
CA ALA A 657 -48.95 94.23 -30.76
C ALA A 657 -49.63 94.58 -29.43
N LEU A 658 -49.13 94.05 -28.30
CA LEU A 658 -49.66 94.32 -26.96
C LEU A 658 -49.51 95.79 -26.58
N CYS A 659 -48.29 96.33 -26.67
CA CYS A 659 -47.97 97.68 -26.20
C CYS A 659 -48.17 98.77 -27.27
N SER A 660 -48.72 98.42 -28.44
CA SER A 660 -48.97 99.33 -29.58
C SER A 660 -47.72 100.14 -30.01
N VAL A 661 -46.57 99.48 -30.13
CA VAL A 661 -45.29 100.08 -30.55
C VAL A 661 -44.66 99.33 -31.72
N ASP A 662 -43.67 99.95 -32.37
CA ASP A 662 -42.94 99.34 -33.49
C ASP A 662 -42.19 98.04 -33.09
N PRO A 663 -42.23 96.97 -33.92
CA PRO A 663 -41.51 95.71 -33.65
C PRO A 663 -40.00 95.82 -33.45
N GLY A 664 -39.32 96.78 -34.08
CA GLY A 664 -37.90 97.06 -33.82
C GLY A 664 -37.69 97.64 -32.41
N THR A 665 -38.58 98.55 -32.00
CA THR A 665 -38.60 99.13 -30.65
C THR A 665 -38.86 98.06 -29.58
N ALA A 666 -39.90 97.23 -29.74
CA ALA A 666 -40.20 96.13 -28.82
C ALA A 666 -39.07 95.07 -28.77
N ARG A 667 -38.43 94.77 -29.90
CA ARG A 667 -37.27 93.87 -29.95
C ARG A 667 -36.04 94.42 -29.22
N ASN A 668 -35.83 95.74 -29.23
CA ASN A 668 -34.81 96.39 -28.40
C ASN A 668 -35.20 96.35 -26.91
N TRP A 669 -36.48 96.53 -26.57
CA TRP A 669 -36.94 96.39 -25.19
C TRP A 669 -36.68 95.00 -24.61
N LEU A 670 -36.86 93.92 -25.38
CA LEU A 670 -36.49 92.56 -24.95
C LEU A 670 -35.02 92.43 -24.49
N LEU A 671 -34.08 93.15 -25.12
CA LEU A 671 -32.68 93.13 -24.71
C LEU A 671 -32.48 93.85 -23.36
N ASP A 672 -33.17 94.98 -23.16
CA ASP A 672 -33.13 95.72 -21.90
C ASP A 672 -33.85 94.96 -20.77
N PHE A 673 -34.95 94.28 -21.08
CA PHE A 673 -35.71 93.44 -20.16
C PHE A 673 -34.84 92.25 -19.70
N ARG A 674 -34.22 91.52 -20.62
CA ARG A 674 -33.26 90.45 -20.28
C ARG A 674 -32.12 90.96 -19.40
N LYS A 675 -31.51 92.11 -19.74
CA LYS A 675 -30.45 92.75 -18.92
C LYS A 675 -30.94 93.12 -17.52
N ARG A 676 -32.13 93.72 -17.39
CA ARG A 676 -32.68 94.12 -16.07
C ARG A 676 -33.10 92.91 -15.25
N ARG A 677 -33.67 91.86 -15.87
CA ARG A 677 -34.00 90.61 -15.19
C ARG A 677 -32.76 89.85 -14.74
N ALA A 678 -31.67 89.84 -15.51
CA ALA A 678 -30.39 89.29 -15.05
C ALA A 678 -29.87 90.03 -13.80
N ARG A 679 -29.99 91.37 -13.75
CA ARG A 679 -29.66 92.16 -12.55
C ARG A 679 -30.60 91.89 -11.38
N LEU A 680 -31.90 91.71 -11.62
CA LEU A 680 -32.87 91.37 -10.56
C LEU A 680 -32.64 89.96 -10.00
N ILE A 681 -32.41 88.95 -10.85
CA ILE A 681 -32.07 87.58 -10.41
C ILE A 681 -30.73 87.56 -9.66
N ALA A 682 -29.76 88.39 -10.06
CA ALA A 682 -28.52 88.56 -9.29
C ALA A 682 -28.78 89.19 -7.91
N ALA A 683 -29.65 90.19 -7.81
CA ALA A 683 -30.01 90.83 -6.55
C ALA A 683 -30.85 89.91 -5.63
N GLU A 684 -31.93 89.30 -6.16
CA GLU A 684 -32.73 88.26 -5.49
C GLU A 684 -31.81 87.13 -5.00
N GLY A 685 -30.93 86.62 -5.86
CA GLY A 685 -29.97 85.56 -5.54
C GLY A 685 -28.84 85.95 -4.59
N VAL A 686 -28.59 87.23 -4.33
CA VAL A 686 -27.71 87.72 -3.25
C VAL A 686 -28.49 87.82 -1.94
N VAL A 687 -29.72 88.36 -1.97
CA VAL A 687 -30.60 88.44 -0.79
C VAL A 687 -30.91 87.06 -0.24
N ASP A 688 -31.32 86.10 -1.09
CA ASP A 688 -31.63 84.74 -0.64
C ASP A 688 -30.37 83.96 -0.23
N ALA A 689 -29.19 84.27 -0.78
CA ALA A 689 -27.93 83.72 -0.29
C ALA A 689 -27.56 84.26 1.11
N GLN A 690 -27.82 85.54 1.39
CA GLN A 690 -27.68 86.10 2.75
C GLN A 690 -28.72 85.52 3.71
N ARG A 691 -29.95 85.25 3.23
CA ARG A 691 -31.02 84.59 3.99
C ARG A 691 -30.66 83.16 4.37
N ALA A 692 -30.13 82.39 3.43
CA ALA A 692 -29.64 81.03 3.66
C ALA A 692 -28.41 81.03 4.58
N ALA A 693 -27.50 82.00 4.47
CA ALA A 693 -26.38 82.14 5.41
C ALA A 693 -26.81 82.49 6.84
N ALA A 694 -27.97 83.16 7.02
CA ALA A 694 -28.56 83.42 8.33
C ALA A 694 -29.37 82.23 8.89
N GLN A 695 -29.77 81.28 8.04
CA GLN A 695 -30.50 80.06 8.42
C GLN A 695 -29.53 78.87 8.47
N GLY A 696 -28.82 78.75 9.59
CA GLY A 696 -27.85 77.68 9.84
C GLY A 696 -28.43 76.25 9.75
N PRO A 697 -27.58 75.23 9.63
CA PRO A 697 -27.96 73.88 9.18
C PRO A 697 -28.93 73.10 10.09
N ASP A 698 -29.13 73.53 11.35
CA ASP A 698 -30.03 72.90 12.34
C ASP A 698 -31.52 72.79 11.90
N GLY A 699 -31.92 73.47 10.83
CA GLY A 699 -33.27 73.37 10.27
C GLY A 699 -33.61 71.99 9.70
N ALA A 700 -32.67 71.34 9.01
CA ALA A 700 -32.95 70.15 8.19
C ALA A 700 -33.19 68.87 9.01
N GLU A 701 -32.56 68.72 10.18
CA GLU A 701 -32.66 67.49 10.98
C GLU A 701 -34.01 67.31 11.70
N ARG A 702 -34.86 68.35 11.72
CA ARG A 702 -36.16 68.30 12.42
C ARG A 702 -37.30 67.70 11.59
N GLU A 703 -37.25 67.85 10.27
CA GLU A 703 -38.35 67.44 9.38
C GLU A 703 -38.41 65.92 9.18
N VAL A 704 -37.25 65.29 8.95
CA VAL A 704 -37.09 63.82 8.81
C VAL A 704 -37.56 63.05 10.07
N ARG A 705 -37.62 63.71 11.23
CA ARG A 705 -38.06 63.08 12.49
C ARG A 705 -39.59 63.04 12.65
N ALA A 706 -40.36 63.67 11.78
CA ALA A 706 -41.82 63.66 11.82
C ALA A 706 -42.42 62.39 11.18
N ASP A 707 -42.01 62.05 9.95
CA ASP A 707 -42.69 61.02 9.14
C ASP A 707 -42.59 59.60 9.74
N HIS A 708 -41.50 59.28 10.43
CA HIS A 708 -41.35 57.99 11.11
C HIS A 708 -42.29 57.79 12.31
N ALA A 709 -43.03 58.82 12.75
CA ALA A 709 -44.01 58.68 13.83
C ALA A 709 -45.38 58.11 13.38
N GLN A 710 -45.68 58.06 12.06
CA GLN A 710 -47.04 57.78 11.57
C GLN A 710 -47.30 56.33 11.10
N ALA A 711 -46.26 55.50 10.92
CA ALA A 711 -46.39 54.13 10.42
C ALA A 711 -46.75 53.08 11.50
N GLY A 712 -47.11 53.51 12.72
CA GLY A 712 -47.22 52.67 13.91
C GLY A 712 -48.64 52.27 14.35
N ALA A 713 -49.55 51.94 13.44
CA ALA A 713 -50.92 51.57 13.80
C ALA A 713 -51.57 50.51 12.89
N GLY A 714 -52.05 49.41 13.48
CA GLY A 714 -53.13 48.58 12.92
C GLY A 714 -52.76 47.19 12.39
N THR A 715 -52.76 46.18 13.27
CA THR A 715 -53.68 45.03 13.18
C THR A 715 -53.57 44.15 14.43
N SER A 716 -54.69 43.58 14.86
CA SER A 716 -54.79 42.69 16.04
C SER A 716 -55.45 41.37 15.65
N PHE A 717 -54.98 40.26 16.23
CA PHE A 717 -55.65 38.97 16.19
C PHE A 717 -55.68 38.33 17.59
N PRO A 718 -56.74 37.56 17.93
CA PRO A 718 -57.13 37.36 19.32
C PRO A 718 -56.57 36.08 19.96
N THR A 719 -56.39 36.14 21.28
CA THR A 719 -56.24 34.95 22.12
C THR A 719 -57.59 34.25 22.29
N GLN A 720 -57.62 32.93 22.12
CA GLN A 720 -58.67 32.08 22.70
C GLN A 720 -58.05 30.95 23.50
N ILE A 721 -58.44 30.88 24.78
CA ILE A 721 -58.21 29.74 25.67
C ILE A 721 -59.58 29.14 25.95
N ASN A 722 -59.71 27.82 25.79
CA ASN A 722 -60.84 27.06 26.30
C ASN A 722 -60.38 25.60 26.48
N GLY A 723 -61.01 24.84 27.38
CA GLY A 723 -60.63 23.45 27.62
C GLY A 723 -61.54 22.71 28.59
N GLN A 724 -61.19 21.43 28.85
CA GLN A 724 -61.91 20.47 29.71
C GLN A 724 -63.32 20.04 29.19
N PRO A 725 -63.92 18.98 29.76
CA PRO A 725 -63.32 17.65 29.98
C PRO A 725 -64.30 16.50 29.62
N ALA A 726 -63.84 15.23 29.64
CA ALA A 726 -64.56 14.10 30.27
C ALA A 726 -63.78 12.77 30.11
N SER A 727 -63.97 11.88 31.09
CA SER A 727 -63.44 10.52 31.16
C SER A 727 -64.45 9.47 30.68
N VAL A 728 -63.96 8.42 30.01
CA VAL A 728 -64.16 7.01 30.39
C VAL A 728 -62.81 6.32 30.26
#